data_AF-A0A4Q9R5E8-F1
#
_entry.id   AF-A0A4Q9R5E8-F1
#
_cell.length_a   1.000
_cell.length_b   1.000
_cell.length_c   1.000
_cell.angle_alpha   90.00
_cell.angle_beta   90.00
_cell.angle_gamma   90.00
#
_symmetry.space_group_name_H-M   'P 1'
#
loop_
_entity.id
_entity.type
_entity.pdbx_description
1 polymer ?
#
loop_
_entity_poly.entity_id
_entity_poly.type
_entity_poly.pdbx_seq_one_letter_code
_entity_poly.pdbx_strand_id
1 'polypeptide(L)'
;MPTYKFQYFEAALDSVLNQSYFDLELVICDDSPDERIAQLIEQKRQGTSFPIRYVRNEKRLGELGSTAKAIRLAEGRYIKFLHDDDVLEPDCVAELVTVMEREPDIALASSRRRRIGEEGEPLADILHTCFPFASDVVIDGKELVSFLGDHTINFIGEPSCVLAKREDLLQIADQLMSLNGTLIHWVGDLALYAKLLQRGNLAFLSRPLTNFRVSTSQFSQAGRDQLGIGEKGHADFRKAVRDLGWYRGSGDNRFVRVAPITQLKARVFKSVNLLSAIQRAGGLGGVPLFAWQGERWPREVQKTLIDSRLRSAGGGPRFGIMLLDRKADPQLVERTLASLESRNLYRNLEVRVFSPLALPGLEARCEVLPLVTGQEVAALNGAAASSEADWLLVVEAGGEFTTSGLLITALDLLEAPEDCRAVYADELMRMDDGEHGLALRPDLNLDLLLSFPAGLSRHWLLRRDAFVAQGGFAADCGAAFELEYQLRLIETGGLGCIGHISETLLSSDAFALQDSPQERAVIERHLRARGYEQARVDSHLPGRYELDYGHAQQGSVSILIVVKDRLPQIQRCMETLLENTDYTNYEVLLLDHGNTAAQVCDWLAAVEALGTEQLQVMRFDAGLSEAAICNQAARQARGDFLLWLGDGAGILGQGWLQQLLNHGMRPEVGAVGGKLLAADGRIHHAGWLLGLRGPAGRAFEGASFDDAGYMQRLQVDQNYSAVSGECLMVLRELFLQLDGFDESPLLAPWKDVDLCLRLQQAGYLNVWTPRVQVLMDAAEPRASSVEQDDAMYARWLPALARDPAYNPGFSVQAEQGFKLADPQLSWRPLQSWRPLPVVLARYADRQGCGHYRMIQPFNAMRDAGELEGVLSMGTLSPVELARFAPDVIVLQRQVEDEELEAMRRMKAFSTAFRVFELDDYLPNLPLKSIHRLHMPKDIVRSLRRGLSYVDRFVVSTEPLAEAFAGLHGEIRVVRNRLPVGWWAELSSERRVGAKPRVGWAGGVGHTGDLELIVDVIKELAGEVEWVFFGMCPDKLRPYVHEFHGGVPIHQYPALLASLNLDLALAPLEQNLFNDCKSNLRLLEYGVCGFPVICSDVRCYQGDDLPVTRVKNRFRDWVDAIRAHIGDLDATARIGDELRAKVRRDWMLDGSSVQAWRKAWLPD
;
A
#
# COMPACT_ATOMS: atom_id res chain seq x y z
N MET A 1 -17.54 5.58 35.18
CA MET A 1 -17.44 4.24 34.58
C MET A 1 -18.83 3.60 34.57
N PRO A 2 -19.57 3.65 33.43
CA PRO A 2 -20.72 2.78 33.24
C PRO A 2 -20.25 1.32 33.12
N THR A 3 -20.91 0.39 33.79
CA THR A 3 -20.45 -1.01 33.89
C THR A 3 -21.59 -2.00 33.71
N TYR A 4 -21.31 -3.07 32.98
CA TYR A 4 -22.22 -4.18 32.70
C TYR A 4 -21.48 -5.53 32.56
N LYS A 5 -20.32 -5.54 31.89
CA LYS A 5 -19.56 -6.75 31.57
C LYS A 5 -18.49 -7.03 32.62
N PHE A 6 -18.46 -8.25 33.16
CA PHE A 6 -17.42 -8.65 34.12
C PHE A 6 -16.08 -8.99 33.47
N GLN A 7 -16.09 -9.57 32.26
CA GLN A 7 -14.93 -10.22 31.62
C GLN A 7 -13.66 -9.34 31.53
N TYR A 8 -13.82 -8.04 31.29
CA TYR A 8 -12.69 -7.10 31.10
C TYR A 8 -12.61 -6.04 32.20
N PHE A 9 -13.57 -6.06 33.12
CA PHE A 9 -13.75 -5.02 34.12
C PHE A 9 -12.57 -4.93 35.09
N GLU A 10 -11.95 -6.07 35.43
CA GLU A 10 -10.78 -6.06 36.30
C GLU A 10 -9.61 -5.28 35.68
N ALA A 11 -9.29 -5.51 34.40
CA ALA A 11 -8.22 -4.79 33.71
C ALA A 11 -8.54 -3.29 33.59
N ALA A 12 -9.80 -2.94 33.28
CA ALA A 12 -10.25 -1.56 33.24
C ALA A 12 -10.13 -0.88 34.62
N LEU A 13 -10.59 -1.56 35.68
CA LEU A 13 -10.49 -1.09 37.07
C LEU A 13 -9.03 -0.90 37.49
N ASP A 14 -8.16 -1.88 37.24
CA ASP A 14 -6.74 -1.77 37.57
C ASP A 14 -6.05 -0.63 36.83
N SER A 15 -6.47 -0.35 35.59
CA SER A 15 -5.92 0.76 34.81
C SER A 15 -6.19 2.14 35.42
N VAL A 16 -7.37 2.33 36.03
CA VAL A 16 -7.69 3.58 36.73
C VAL A 16 -7.08 3.63 38.12
N LEU A 17 -6.95 2.49 38.82
CA LEU A 17 -6.28 2.41 40.13
C LEU A 17 -4.78 2.74 40.05
N ASN A 18 -4.15 2.49 38.90
CA ASN A 18 -2.73 2.74 38.66
C ASN A 18 -2.43 4.11 38.02
N GLN A 19 -3.38 5.05 38.01
CA GLN A 19 -3.13 6.38 37.43
C GLN A 19 -2.14 7.19 38.29
N SER A 20 -1.26 7.96 37.62
CA SER A 20 -0.29 8.86 38.26
C SER A 20 -0.91 10.18 38.75
N TYR A 21 -2.18 10.44 38.41
CA TYR A 21 -2.94 11.60 38.88
C TYR A 21 -3.73 11.26 40.17
N PHE A 22 -3.27 11.78 41.31
CA PHE A 22 -3.80 11.38 42.62
C PHE A 22 -5.09 12.11 43.06
N ASP A 23 -5.40 13.27 42.48
CA ASP A 23 -6.62 14.05 42.81
C ASP A 23 -7.84 13.56 42.01
N LEU A 24 -8.14 12.27 42.16
CA LEU A 24 -9.15 11.54 41.40
C LEU A 24 -10.32 11.13 42.31
N GLU A 25 -11.48 10.85 41.73
CA GLU A 25 -12.50 9.98 42.31
C GLU A 25 -12.97 9.00 41.24
N LEU A 26 -13.41 7.81 41.64
CA LEU A 26 -13.94 6.82 40.70
C LEU A 26 -15.43 6.59 40.97
N VAL A 27 -16.28 7.03 40.04
CA VAL A 27 -17.73 6.77 40.08
C VAL A 27 -18.09 5.61 39.15
N ILE A 28 -18.59 4.53 39.72
CA ILE A 28 -19.02 3.32 39.00
C ILE A 28 -20.53 3.20 39.07
N CYS A 29 -21.19 3.17 37.92
CA CYS A 29 -22.63 2.92 37.79
C CYS A 29 -22.85 1.57 37.14
N ASP A 30 -23.36 0.62 37.93
CA ASP A 30 -23.40 -0.79 37.59
C ASP A 30 -24.82 -1.25 37.21
N ASP A 31 -24.93 -1.75 35.97
CA ASP A 31 -26.11 -2.36 35.36
C ASP A 31 -25.99 -3.90 35.24
N SER A 32 -24.95 -4.51 35.81
CA SER A 32 -24.66 -5.95 35.68
C SER A 32 -25.73 -6.82 36.36
N PRO A 33 -25.99 -8.02 35.79
CA PRO A 33 -27.07 -8.90 36.26
C PRO A 33 -26.73 -9.64 37.58
N ASP A 34 -25.46 -9.65 38.00
CA ASP A 34 -24.99 -10.40 39.16
C ASP A 34 -24.10 -9.54 40.09
N GLU A 35 -23.51 -10.14 41.13
CA GLU A 35 -22.75 -9.42 42.16
C GLU A 35 -21.24 -9.41 41.94
N ARG A 36 -20.73 -9.98 40.84
CA ARG A 36 -19.29 -10.16 40.66
C ARG A 36 -18.53 -8.83 40.60
N ILE A 37 -19.12 -7.82 39.94
CA ILE A 37 -18.58 -6.45 39.89
C ILE A 37 -18.48 -5.86 41.30
N ALA A 38 -19.55 -5.95 42.09
CA ALA A 38 -19.59 -5.44 43.46
C ALA A 38 -18.53 -6.09 44.35
N GLN A 39 -18.37 -7.42 44.23
CA GLN A 39 -17.39 -8.19 44.99
C GLN A 39 -15.95 -7.78 44.64
N LEU A 40 -15.64 -7.64 43.35
CA LEU A 40 -14.30 -7.22 42.92
C LEU A 40 -13.97 -5.80 43.40
N ILE A 41 -14.94 -4.88 43.32
CA ILE A 41 -14.75 -3.51 43.81
C ILE A 41 -14.45 -3.50 45.30
N GLU A 42 -15.21 -4.25 46.11
CA GLU A 42 -14.98 -4.31 47.55
C GLU A 42 -13.62 -4.92 47.89
N GLN A 43 -13.19 -5.94 47.14
CA GLN A 43 -11.85 -6.54 47.27
C GLN A 43 -10.74 -5.51 47.03
N LYS A 44 -10.85 -4.68 45.98
CA LYS A 44 -9.80 -3.72 45.60
C LYS A 44 -9.90 -2.38 46.33
N ARG A 45 -11.05 -2.05 46.93
CA ARG A 45 -11.31 -0.78 47.64
C ARG A 45 -10.35 -0.51 48.80
N GLN A 46 -9.86 -1.54 49.49
CA GLN A 46 -9.04 -1.38 50.70
C GLN A 46 -7.63 -0.83 50.44
N GLY A 47 -7.18 -0.74 49.17
CA GLY A 47 -5.84 -0.31 48.79
C GLY A 47 -5.77 0.94 47.91
N THR A 48 -6.85 1.71 47.76
CA THR A 48 -6.93 2.81 46.78
C THR A 48 -6.53 4.16 47.36
N SER A 49 -5.83 4.98 46.57
CA SER A 49 -5.37 6.33 46.96
C SER A 49 -6.46 7.41 46.83
N PHE A 50 -7.61 7.06 46.25
CA PHE A 50 -8.75 7.96 46.02
C PHE A 50 -10.10 7.26 46.29
N PRO A 51 -11.18 8.03 46.54
CA PRO A 51 -12.50 7.46 46.83
C PRO A 51 -13.11 6.73 45.63
N ILE A 52 -13.71 5.56 45.89
CA ILE A 52 -14.54 4.82 44.92
C ILE A 52 -16.00 4.90 45.35
N ARG A 53 -16.83 5.52 44.50
CA ARG A 53 -18.28 5.57 44.63
C ARG A 53 -18.93 4.55 43.71
N TYR A 54 -19.32 3.41 44.28
CA TYR A 54 -20.07 2.37 43.57
C TYR A 54 -21.58 2.55 43.77
N VAL A 55 -22.34 2.54 42.67
CA VAL A 55 -23.80 2.59 42.68
C VAL A 55 -24.35 1.54 41.73
N ARG A 56 -25.01 0.52 42.28
CA ARG A 56 -25.81 -0.43 41.51
C ARG A 56 -27.17 0.16 41.18
N ASN A 57 -27.62 0.03 39.94
CA ASN A 57 -28.93 0.51 39.53
C ASN A 57 -30.03 -0.50 39.89
N GLU A 58 -31.15 -0.02 40.44
CA GLU A 58 -32.31 -0.86 40.76
C GLU A 58 -32.95 -1.49 39.50
N LYS A 59 -32.85 -0.79 38.36
CA LYS A 59 -33.28 -1.23 37.04
C LYS A 59 -32.20 -0.86 36.04
N ARG A 60 -32.00 -1.72 35.04
CA ARG A 60 -31.03 -1.48 33.96
C ARG A 60 -31.31 -0.14 33.27
N LEU A 61 -30.38 0.81 33.38
CA LEU A 61 -30.49 2.14 32.78
C LEU A 61 -29.89 2.20 31.36
N GLY A 62 -29.07 1.20 31.00
CA GLY A 62 -28.31 1.18 29.76
C GLY A 62 -27.15 2.17 29.80
N GLU A 63 -26.27 2.11 28.81
CA GLU A 63 -25.04 2.90 28.74
C GLU A 63 -25.28 4.41 28.92
N LEU A 64 -26.28 4.96 28.21
CA LEU A 64 -26.62 6.38 28.28
C LEU A 64 -27.13 6.80 29.67
N GLY A 65 -28.07 6.04 30.22
CA GLY A 65 -28.66 6.36 31.53
C GLY A 65 -27.65 6.21 32.66
N SER A 66 -26.81 5.17 32.60
CA SER A 66 -25.72 4.94 33.55
C SER A 66 -24.63 6.01 33.45
N THR A 67 -24.28 6.45 32.24
CA THR A 67 -23.31 7.54 32.05
C THR A 67 -23.85 8.88 32.56
N ALA A 68 -25.10 9.22 32.25
CA ALA A 68 -25.74 10.44 32.74
C ALA A 68 -25.86 10.47 34.28
N LYS A 69 -26.18 9.32 34.89
CA LYS A 69 -26.20 9.17 36.35
C LYS A 69 -24.80 9.34 36.94
N ALA A 70 -23.77 8.74 36.35
CA ALA A 70 -22.38 8.88 36.80
C ALA A 70 -21.91 10.35 36.74
N ILE A 71 -22.22 11.09 35.67
CA ILE A 71 -21.88 12.52 35.54
C ILE A 71 -22.50 13.35 36.67
N ARG A 72 -23.74 13.07 37.07
CA ARG A 72 -24.42 13.79 38.18
C ARG A 72 -23.82 13.48 39.54
N LEU A 73 -23.33 12.26 39.72
CA LEU A 73 -22.75 11.77 40.97
C LEU A 73 -21.28 12.17 41.14
N ALA A 74 -20.57 12.45 40.06
CA ALA A 74 -19.22 12.99 40.11
C ALA A 74 -19.21 14.39 40.73
N GLU A 75 -18.14 14.72 41.43
CA GLU A 75 -17.84 15.98 42.13
C GLU A 75 -16.59 16.66 41.52
N GLY A 76 -15.73 15.92 40.82
CA GLY A 76 -14.53 16.43 40.14
C GLY A 76 -14.81 17.52 39.09
N ARG A 77 -13.83 18.43 38.90
CA ARG A 77 -13.91 19.54 37.92
C ARG A 77 -13.99 19.02 36.47
N TYR A 78 -13.27 17.95 36.19
CA TYR A 78 -13.24 17.27 34.89
C TYR A 78 -13.78 15.86 35.01
N ILE A 79 -14.35 15.35 33.92
CA ILE A 79 -14.81 13.97 33.81
C ILE A 79 -13.98 13.28 32.72
N LYS A 80 -13.28 12.22 33.13
CA LYS A 80 -12.70 11.20 32.25
C LYS A 80 -13.67 10.03 32.20
N PHE A 81 -14.13 9.67 31.00
CA PHE A 81 -14.92 8.45 30.84
C PHE A 81 -13.99 7.23 30.81
N LEU A 82 -14.55 6.10 31.22
CA LEU A 82 -13.91 4.79 31.12
C LEU A 82 -15.02 3.76 30.97
N HIS A 83 -15.03 3.05 29.86
CA HIS A 83 -15.87 1.87 29.68
C HIS A 83 -15.25 0.65 30.36
N ASP A 84 -16.07 -0.35 30.64
CA ASP A 84 -15.68 -1.54 31.41
C ASP A 84 -14.81 -2.55 30.66
N ASP A 85 -14.46 -2.27 29.40
CA ASP A 85 -13.59 -3.08 28.55
C ASP A 85 -12.32 -2.38 28.06
N ASP A 86 -12.20 -1.07 28.24
CA ASP A 86 -11.04 -0.26 27.85
C ASP A 86 -10.01 -0.11 28.97
N VAL A 87 -8.75 0.14 28.61
CA VAL A 87 -7.62 0.25 29.56
C VAL A 87 -6.92 1.60 29.39
N LEU A 88 -6.73 2.33 30.48
CA LEU A 88 -5.97 3.59 30.50
C LEU A 88 -4.47 3.34 30.74
N GLU A 89 -3.62 4.10 30.04
CA GLU A 89 -2.19 4.15 30.38
C GLU A 89 -1.98 4.92 31.70
N PRO A 90 -0.94 4.64 32.50
CA PRO A 90 -0.77 5.23 33.84
C PRO A 90 -0.82 6.76 33.90
N ASP A 91 -0.34 7.45 32.86
CA ASP A 91 -0.31 8.92 32.81
C ASP A 91 -1.53 9.55 32.12
N CYS A 92 -2.53 8.76 31.73
CA CYS A 92 -3.65 9.20 30.89
C CYS A 92 -4.39 10.41 31.48
N VAL A 93 -4.81 10.33 32.75
CA VAL A 93 -5.56 11.41 33.39
C VAL A 93 -4.67 12.65 33.58
N ALA A 94 -3.41 12.47 34.00
CA ALA A 94 -2.49 13.57 34.27
C ALA A 94 -2.23 14.41 33.01
N GLU A 95 -1.96 13.78 31.88
CA GLU A 95 -1.68 14.44 30.60
C GLU A 95 -2.92 15.21 30.09
N LEU A 96 -4.10 14.59 30.15
CA LEU A 96 -5.34 15.22 29.69
C LEU A 96 -5.79 16.38 30.57
N VAL A 97 -5.62 16.30 31.89
CA VAL A 97 -5.88 17.42 32.80
C VAL A 97 -4.88 18.55 32.55
N THR A 98 -3.60 18.22 32.37
CA THR A 98 -2.55 19.20 32.12
C THR A 98 -2.85 20.07 30.91
N VAL A 99 -3.28 19.48 29.79
CA VAL A 99 -3.64 20.26 28.60
C VAL A 99 -4.91 21.09 28.80
N MET A 100 -5.90 20.60 29.55
CA MET A 100 -7.12 21.33 29.86
C MET A 100 -6.91 22.54 30.78
N GLU A 101 -5.97 22.45 31.73
CA GLU A 101 -5.63 23.56 32.64
C GLU A 101 -4.71 24.58 31.96
N ARG A 102 -3.82 24.10 31.09
CA ARG A 102 -2.89 24.96 30.35
C ARG A 102 -3.59 25.82 29.30
N GLU A 103 -4.64 25.28 28.68
CA GLU A 103 -5.28 25.88 27.51
C GLU A 103 -6.77 26.20 27.79
N PRO A 104 -7.12 27.46 28.13
CA PRO A 104 -8.45 27.79 28.63
C PRO A 104 -9.59 27.61 27.60
N ASP A 105 -9.27 27.66 26.30
CA ASP A 105 -10.21 27.53 25.17
C ASP A 105 -10.51 26.07 24.79
N ILE A 106 -9.96 25.08 25.50
CA ILE A 106 -10.23 23.67 25.23
C ILE A 106 -11.53 23.25 25.91
N ALA A 107 -12.45 22.73 25.11
CA ALA A 107 -13.70 22.14 25.59
C ALA A 107 -13.62 20.62 25.74
N LEU A 108 -12.74 19.99 24.95
CA LEU A 108 -12.55 18.54 24.90
C LEU A 108 -11.06 18.23 24.75
N ALA A 109 -10.52 17.37 25.61
CA ALA A 109 -9.20 16.79 25.43
C ALA A 109 -9.34 15.32 25.03
N SER A 110 -8.56 14.88 24.06
CA SER A 110 -8.44 13.48 23.65
C SER A 110 -6.98 13.15 23.35
N SER A 111 -6.70 11.87 23.13
CA SER A 111 -5.38 11.35 22.81
C SER A 111 -5.46 10.28 21.75
N ARG A 112 -4.35 10.03 21.06
CA ARG A 112 -4.18 8.82 20.26
C ARG A 112 -4.59 7.60 21.09
N ARG A 113 -5.19 6.61 20.44
CA ARG A 113 -5.50 5.32 21.04
C ARG A 113 -4.69 4.22 20.39
N ARG A 114 -4.43 3.15 21.14
CA ARG A 114 -4.02 1.87 20.54
C ARG A 114 -5.24 0.98 20.49
N ARG A 115 -5.45 0.31 19.36
CA ARG A 115 -6.45 -0.74 19.29
C ARG A 115 -5.86 -2.01 19.87
N ILE A 116 -6.61 -2.67 20.73
CA ILE A 116 -6.27 -3.99 21.26
C ILE A 116 -7.41 -4.97 21.02
N GLY A 117 -7.11 -6.25 20.79
CA GLY A 117 -8.13 -7.28 20.67
C GLY A 117 -8.60 -7.82 22.02
N GLU A 118 -9.30 -8.94 22.02
CA GLU A 118 -9.95 -9.48 23.22
C GLU A 118 -8.93 -9.86 24.31
N GLU A 119 -7.71 -10.26 23.93
CA GLU A 119 -6.66 -10.69 24.85
C GLU A 119 -5.65 -9.56 25.17
N GLY A 120 -5.82 -8.38 24.57
CA GLY A 120 -4.91 -7.24 24.76
C GLY A 120 -3.80 -7.13 23.70
N GLU A 121 -3.83 -8.00 22.70
CA GLU A 121 -2.93 -7.98 21.55
C GLU A 121 -3.13 -6.72 20.69
N PRO A 122 -2.06 -6.10 20.15
CA PRO A 122 -2.18 -4.88 19.37
C PRO A 122 -2.85 -5.14 18.01
N LEU A 123 -3.76 -4.26 17.61
CA LEU A 123 -4.40 -4.24 16.31
C LEU A 123 -3.97 -3.01 15.50
N ALA A 124 -3.85 -3.17 14.18
CA ALA A 124 -3.51 -2.06 13.28
C ALA A 124 -4.58 -0.96 13.30
N ASP A 125 -4.18 0.28 13.09
CA ASP A 125 -5.11 1.40 12.93
C ASP A 125 -5.93 1.26 11.65
N ILE A 126 -7.16 1.77 11.69
CA ILE A 126 -8.04 1.94 10.52
C ILE A 126 -8.32 3.43 10.33
N LEU A 127 -8.98 3.81 9.23
CA LEU A 127 -9.35 5.21 8.96
C LEU A 127 -10.05 5.91 10.14
N HIS A 128 -10.84 5.18 10.92
CA HIS A 128 -11.56 5.70 12.09
C HIS A 128 -10.72 5.72 13.37
N THR A 129 -9.53 5.14 13.41
CA THR A 129 -8.70 5.08 14.63
C THR A 129 -7.31 5.69 14.50
N CYS A 130 -6.87 5.98 13.28
CA CYS A 130 -5.56 6.57 13.03
C CYS A 130 -5.43 7.98 13.61
N PHE A 131 -4.21 8.32 14.04
CA PHE A 131 -3.85 9.68 14.47
C PHE A 131 -3.24 10.45 13.28
N PRO A 132 -3.84 11.55 12.81
CA PRO A 132 -3.47 12.18 11.53
C PRO A 132 -2.41 13.28 11.62
N PHE A 133 -1.74 13.46 12.78
CA PHE A 133 -0.79 14.55 13.01
C PHE A 133 0.57 14.01 13.47
N ALA A 134 1.64 14.81 13.33
CA ALA A 134 2.99 14.45 13.76
C ALA A 134 3.24 14.71 15.26
N SER A 135 2.46 15.59 15.89
CA SER A 135 2.63 16.02 17.28
C SER A 135 1.29 16.35 17.94
N ASP A 136 1.33 16.79 19.20
CA ASP A 136 0.17 17.27 19.93
C ASP A 136 -0.40 18.55 19.29
N VAL A 137 -1.71 18.59 19.08
CA VAL A 137 -2.38 19.69 18.37
C VAL A 137 -3.64 20.17 19.06
N VAL A 138 -4.01 21.42 18.75
CA VAL A 138 -5.33 21.98 18.99
C VAL A 138 -6.05 22.15 17.65
N ILE A 139 -7.28 21.67 17.59
CA ILE A 139 -8.12 21.71 16.38
C ILE A 139 -9.31 22.63 16.67
N ASP A 140 -9.60 23.54 15.73
CA ASP A 140 -10.77 24.42 15.85
C ASP A 140 -12.06 23.61 15.95
N GLY A 141 -12.79 23.79 17.04
CA GLY A 141 -13.96 22.97 17.35
C GLY A 141 -15.09 23.11 16.34
N LYS A 142 -15.41 24.34 15.92
CA LYS A 142 -16.55 24.61 15.02
C LYS A 142 -16.28 24.10 13.61
N GLU A 143 -15.05 24.29 13.13
CA GLU A 143 -14.62 23.77 11.84
C GLU A 143 -14.55 22.24 11.84
N LEU A 144 -14.11 21.64 12.94
CA LEU A 144 -14.13 20.18 13.11
C LEU A 144 -15.56 19.62 13.10
N VAL A 145 -16.54 20.29 13.70
CA VAL A 145 -17.96 19.88 13.61
C VAL A 145 -18.46 19.92 12.16
N SER A 146 -18.07 20.93 11.38
CA SER A 146 -18.41 21.00 9.95
C SER A 146 -17.78 19.86 9.15
N PHE A 147 -16.50 19.56 9.40
CA PHE A 147 -15.81 18.41 8.80
C PHE A 147 -16.52 17.08 9.13
N LEU A 148 -16.90 16.86 10.38
CA LEU A 148 -17.64 15.66 10.81
C LEU A 148 -19.04 15.59 10.16
N GLY A 149 -19.65 16.74 9.87
CA GLY A 149 -20.92 16.86 9.13
C GLY A 149 -20.85 16.43 7.66
N ASP A 150 -19.65 16.39 7.06
CA ASP A 150 -19.45 15.89 5.69
C ASP A 150 -18.91 14.44 5.69
N HIS A 151 -17.94 14.12 6.54
CA HIS A 151 -17.21 12.86 6.47
C HIS A 151 -17.57 11.85 7.57
N THR A 152 -18.09 12.31 8.71
CA THR A 152 -18.53 11.47 9.86
C THR A 152 -17.53 10.39 10.26
N ILE A 153 -16.23 10.74 10.28
CA ILE A 153 -15.13 9.85 10.68
C ILE A 153 -14.77 10.15 12.14
N ASN A 154 -15.06 9.22 13.07
CA ASN A 154 -14.66 9.39 14.47
C ASN A 154 -13.19 9.05 14.74
N PHE A 155 -12.26 9.89 14.27
CA PHE A 155 -10.84 9.77 14.60
C PHE A 155 -10.50 10.28 16.02
N ILE A 156 -11.41 11.02 16.67
CA ILE A 156 -11.25 11.59 18.02
C ILE A 156 -11.15 10.49 19.08
N GLY A 157 -11.90 9.40 18.88
CA GLY A 157 -11.92 8.23 19.76
C GLY A 157 -13.25 8.03 20.48
N GLU A 158 -13.38 6.87 21.11
CA GLU A 158 -14.52 6.49 21.93
C GLU A 158 -14.52 7.29 23.25
N PRO A 159 -15.61 7.34 24.04
CA PRO A 159 -15.66 8.15 25.25
C PRO A 159 -14.48 7.91 26.21
N SER A 160 -13.99 6.67 26.34
CA SER A 160 -12.80 6.33 27.14
C SER A 160 -11.54 7.11 26.74
N CYS A 161 -11.45 7.63 25.51
CA CYS A 161 -10.32 8.46 25.06
C CYS A 161 -10.40 9.91 25.53
N VAL A 162 -11.59 10.41 25.89
CA VAL A 162 -11.82 11.86 26.07
C VAL A 162 -11.97 12.30 27.52
N LEU A 163 -11.63 13.56 27.77
CA LEU A 163 -11.82 14.26 29.04
C LEU A 163 -12.47 15.62 28.77
N ALA A 164 -13.48 15.99 29.56
CA ALA A 164 -14.23 17.24 29.40
C ALA A 164 -14.62 17.86 30.74
N LYS A 165 -14.99 19.14 30.74
CA LYS A 165 -15.45 19.85 31.93
C LYS A 165 -16.78 19.29 32.42
N ARG A 166 -16.89 19.02 33.71
CA ARG A 166 -18.13 18.51 34.32
C ARG A 166 -19.31 19.44 34.10
N GLU A 167 -19.08 20.75 34.23
CA GLU A 167 -20.13 21.77 34.08
C GLU A 167 -20.80 21.75 32.70
N ASP A 168 -20.02 21.48 31.64
CA ASP A 168 -20.53 21.38 30.28
C ASP A 168 -21.30 20.09 30.07
N LEU A 169 -20.79 18.97 30.61
CA LEU A 169 -21.44 17.67 30.54
C LEU A 169 -22.77 17.63 31.31
N LEU A 170 -22.87 18.30 32.45
CA LEU A 170 -24.11 18.39 33.22
C LEU A 170 -25.25 19.05 32.45
N GLN A 171 -24.94 20.06 31.64
CA GLN A 171 -25.95 20.77 30.84
C GLN A 171 -26.55 19.91 29.72
N ILE A 172 -25.84 18.84 29.32
CA ILE A 172 -26.24 17.96 28.22
C ILE A 172 -26.47 16.51 28.68
N ALA A 173 -26.46 16.23 29.99
CA ALA A 173 -26.47 14.88 30.55
C ALA A 173 -27.70 14.05 30.12
N ASP A 174 -28.86 14.68 29.94
CA ASP A 174 -30.09 14.02 29.47
C ASP A 174 -30.15 13.83 27.95
N GLN A 175 -29.18 14.38 27.21
CA GLN A 175 -29.17 14.45 25.75
C GLN A 175 -27.77 14.15 25.19
N LEU A 176 -26.97 13.34 25.89
CA LEU A 176 -25.56 13.09 25.56
C LEU A 176 -25.37 12.66 24.10
N MET A 177 -26.16 11.69 23.63
CA MET A 177 -26.06 11.15 22.28
C MET A 177 -27.22 11.58 21.37
N SER A 178 -27.90 12.69 21.68
CA SER A 178 -28.95 13.25 20.82
C SER A 178 -28.58 14.63 20.27
N LEU A 179 -29.10 14.93 19.07
CA LEU A 179 -29.01 16.23 18.42
C LEU A 179 -30.40 16.60 17.88
N ASN A 180 -30.82 17.85 18.09
CA ASN A 180 -32.13 18.34 17.65
C ASN A 180 -33.30 17.42 18.07
N GLY A 181 -33.28 16.90 19.30
CA GLY A 181 -34.30 15.98 19.81
C GLY A 181 -34.25 14.56 19.23
N THR A 182 -33.33 14.26 18.31
CA THR A 182 -33.18 12.94 17.68
C THR A 182 -32.01 12.19 18.32
N LEU A 183 -32.24 10.94 18.73
CA LEU A 183 -31.19 10.06 19.24
C LEU A 183 -30.30 9.58 18.08
N ILE A 184 -28.99 9.83 18.17
CA ILE A 184 -28.03 9.41 17.15
C ILE A 184 -27.52 8.02 17.53
N HIS A 185 -27.97 7.02 16.77
CA HIS A 185 -27.50 5.64 16.91
C HIS A 185 -26.12 5.47 16.26
N TRP A 186 -25.32 4.52 16.74
CA TRP A 186 -24.01 4.13 16.22
C TRP A 186 -22.86 5.12 16.42
N VAL A 187 -23.05 6.39 16.03
CA VAL A 187 -22.06 7.49 16.20
C VAL A 187 -22.51 8.49 17.26
N GLY A 188 -23.09 7.97 18.35
CA GLY A 188 -23.64 8.79 19.43
C GLY A 188 -22.56 9.66 20.09
N ASP A 189 -21.36 9.13 20.25
CA ASP A 189 -20.17 9.84 20.74
C ASP A 189 -19.87 11.11 19.92
N LEU A 190 -20.00 11.09 18.60
CA LEU A 190 -19.87 12.30 17.78
C LEU A 190 -20.94 13.35 18.09
N ALA A 191 -22.15 12.94 18.47
CA ALA A 191 -23.19 13.87 18.93
C ALA A 191 -22.83 14.52 20.27
N LEU A 192 -22.17 13.79 21.17
CA LEU A 192 -21.60 14.36 22.40
C LEU A 192 -20.49 15.36 22.07
N TYR A 193 -19.52 14.97 21.24
CA TYR A 193 -18.38 15.82 20.90
C TYR A 193 -18.80 17.07 20.15
N ALA A 194 -19.74 16.97 19.20
CA ALA A 194 -20.25 18.13 18.47
C ALA A 194 -20.81 19.21 19.42
N LYS A 195 -21.55 18.81 20.47
CA LYS A 195 -22.09 19.75 21.48
C LYS A 195 -20.98 20.46 22.26
N LEU A 196 -19.92 19.74 22.63
CA LEU A 196 -18.77 20.31 23.36
C LEU A 196 -17.91 21.20 22.47
N LEU A 197 -17.66 20.79 21.22
CA LEU A 197 -16.85 21.53 20.25
C LEU A 197 -17.51 22.82 19.74
N GLN A 198 -18.82 23.00 19.96
CA GLN A 198 -19.45 24.32 19.78
C GLN A 198 -19.06 25.33 20.86
N ARG A 199 -18.52 24.86 22.00
CA ARG A 199 -18.14 25.69 23.16
C ARG A 199 -16.64 25.98 23.22
N GLY A 200 -15.82 25.29 22.44
CA GLY A 200 -14.37 25.47 22.40
C GLY A 200 -13.67 24.44 21.52
N ASN A 201 -12.35 24.36 21.63
CA ASN A 201 -11.50 23.56 20.74
C ASN A 201 -11.22 22.15 21.27
N LEU A 202 -10.74 21.27 20.38
CA LEU A 202 -10.22 19.96 20.73
C LEU A 202 -8.71 20.05 20.96
N ALA A 203 -8.22 19.63 22.13
CA ALA A 203 -6.81 19.26 22.30
C ALA A 203 -6.65 17.78 21.97
N PHE A 204 -5.73 17.42 21.07
CA PHE A 204 -5.50 16.05 20.64
C PHE A 204 -4.03 15.67 20.78
N LEU A 205 -3.74 14.81 21.76
CA LEU A 205 -2.39 14.39 22.11
C LEU A 205 -1.94 13.21 21.24
N SER A 206 -0.69 13.26 20.77
CA SER A 206 -0.06 12.27 19.88
C SER A 206 0.36 10.99 20.59
N ARG A 207 0.66 11.08 21.88
CA ARG A 207 0.98 9.92 22.72
C ARG A 207 -0.27 9.04 22.88
N PRO A 208 -0.16 7.72 22.67
CA PRO A 208 -1.26 6.81 22.96
C PRO A 208 -1.49 6.71 24.47
N LEU A 209 -2.66 7.14 24.97
CA LEU A 209 -2.99 7.12 26.40
C LEU A 209 -4.18 6.22 26.76
N THR A 210 -4.85 5.65 25.77
CA THR A 210 -5.97 4.72 25.95
C THR A 210 -5.79 3.53 25.02
N ASN A 211 -5.95 2.32 25.57
CA ASN A 211 -6.01 1.07 24.83
C ASN A 211 -7.49 0.71 24.65
N PHE A 212 -7.99 0.93 23.43
CA PHE A 212 -9.37 0.69 23.03
C PHE A 212 -9.54 -0.78 22.65
N ARG A 213 -10.38 -1.51 23.39
CA ARG A 213 -10.59 -2.94 23.15
C ARG A 213 -11.56 -3.13 22.01
N VAL A 214 -11.30 -4.12 21.16
CA VAL A 214 -12.21 -4.55 20.08
C VAL A 214 -12.63 -5.98 20.39
N SER A 215 -13.90 -6.16 20.72
CA SER A 215 -14.46 -7.49 21.02
C SER A 215 -15.80 -7.73 20.33
N THR A 216 -16.10 -9.00 20.12
CA THR A 216 -17.36 -9.49 19.53
C THR A 216 -18.59 -9.12 20.38
N SER A 217 -18.37 -8.83 21.66
CA SER A 217 -19.41 -8.41 22.61
C SER A 217 -19.74 -6.91 22.60
N GLN A 218 -19.07 -6.11 21.76
CA GLN A 218 -19.27 -4.66 21.73
C GLN A 218 -20.53 -4.25 20.97
N PHE A 219 -21.19 -3.21 21.47
CA PHE A 219 -22.34 -2.61 20.80
C PHE A 219 -21.97 -2.09 19.40
N SER A 220 -20.73 -1.61 19.22
CA SER A 220 -20.12 -1.18 17.96
C SER A 220 -19.72 -2.34 17.02
N GLN A 221 -19.92 -3.60 17.40
CA GLN A 221 -19.76 -4.76 16.52
C GLN A 221 -21.11 -5.17 15.90
N ALA A 222 -22.22 -5.05 16.65
CA ALA A 222 -23.56 -5.42 16.21
C ALA A 222 -24.05 -4.71 14.93
N GLY A 223 -23.63 -3.46 14.68
CA GLY A 223 -23.95 -2.73 13.44
C GLY A 223 -22.96 -2.94 12.29
N ARG A 224 -21.81 -3.59 12.52
CA ARG A 224 -20.96 -4.15 11.45
C ARG A 224 -21.53 -5.48 10.94
N ASP A 225 -22.20 -6.21 11.84
CA ASP A 225 -22.79 -7.51 11.56
C ASP A 225 -24.24 -7.40 11.02
N GLN A 226 -24.88 -6.23 11.10
CA GLN A 226 -26.24 -5.97 10.59
C GLN A 226 -26.28 -4.83 9.57
N LEU A 227 -26.60 -5.16 8.31
CA LEU A 227 -26.73 -4.20 7.20
C LEU A 227 -27.79 -3.11 7.49
N GLY A 228 -27.41 -1.83 7.34
CA GLY A 228 -28.32 -0.67 7.29
C GLY A 228 -28.45 0.18 8.58
N ILE A 229 -28.04 -0.32 9.76
CA ILE A 229 -28.18 0.43 11.02
C ILE A 229 -27.13 1.55 11.14
N GLY A 230 -25.88 1.28 10.76
CA GLY A 230 -24.80 2.28 10.80
C GLY A 230 -25.05 3.47 9.86
N GLU A 231 -25.48 3.20 8.63
CA GLU A 231 -25.73 4.23 7.60
C GLU A 231 -26.78 5.26 8.02
N LYS A 232 -27.84 4.79 8.69
CA LYS A 232 -28.89 5.67 9.22
C LYS A 232 -28.36 6.59 10.32
N GLY A 233 -27.57 6.06 11.26
CA GLY A 233 -26.94 6.86 12.31
C GLY A 233 -26.03 7.96 11.76
N HIS A 234 -25.23 7.65 10.74
CA HIS A 234 -24.41 8.64 10.04
C HIS A 234 -25.26 9.72 9.34
N ALA A 235 -26.35 9.32 8.65
CA ALA A 235 -27.24 10.27 7.99
C ALA A 235 -27.97 11.20 8.97
N ASP A 236 -28.48 10.66 10.09
CA ASP A 236 -29.16 11.43 11.13
C ASP A 236 -28.22 12.45 11.78
N PHE A 237 -26.96 12.08 12.03
CA PHE A 237 -25.93 13.01 12.53
C PHE A 237 -25.67 14.16 11.54
N ARG A 238 -25.40 13.84 10.27
CA ARG A 238 -25.12 14.87 9.23
C ARG A 238 -26.29 15.82 9.06
N LYS A 239 -27.52 15.30 9.05
CA LYS A 239 -28.72 16.10 8.98
C LYS A 239 -28.85 17.03 10.19
N ALA A 240 -28.67 16.51 11.40
CA ALA A 240 -28.82 17.29 12.62
C ALA A 240 -27.79 18.43 12.72
N VAL A 241 -26.52 18.20 12.32
CA VAL A 241 -25.48 19.24 12.28
C VAL A 241 -25.88 20.39 11.33
N ARG A 242 -26.52 20.07 10.20
CA ARG A 242 -27.03 21.08 9.24
C ARG A 242 -28.25 21.81 9.79
N ASP A 243 -29.22 21.09 10.33
CA ASP A 243 -30.46 21.66 10.88
C ASP A 243 -30.20 22.61 12.06
N LEU A 244 -29.17 22.31 12.86
CA LEU A 244 -28.75 23.15 14.00
C LEU A 244 -27.92 24.38 13.57
N GLY A 245 -27.58 24.51 12.29
CA GLY A 245 -26.74 25.62 11.78
C GLY A 245 -25.27 25.52 12.21
N TRP A 246 -24.80 24.34 12.60
CA TRP A 246 -23.40 24.11 13.02
C TRP A 246 -22.47 23.82 11.84
N TYR A 247 -23.03 23.77 10.64
CA TYR A 247 -22.34 23.50 9.37
C TYR A 247 -21.92 24.79 8.65
N ARG A 248 -20.66 24.87 8.22
CA ARG A 248 -20.17 25.96 7.34
C ARG A 248 -20.68 25.77 5.91
N GLY A 249 -21.56 26.67 5.48
CA GLY A 249 -22.17 26.65 4.14
C GLY A 249 -21.29 27.17 2.99
N SER A 250 -20.14 27.77 3.28
CA SER A 250 -19.18 28.28 2.29
C SER A 250 -17.75 27.81 2.59
N GLY A 251 -16.97 27.55 1.54
CA GLY A 251 -15.61 27.01 1.63
C GLY A 251 -15.55 25.47 1.59
N ASP A 252 -14.34 24.93 1.64
CA ASP A 252 -14.09 23.49 1.62
C ASP A 252 -13.88 22.96 3.05
N ASN A 253 -14.86 22.19 3.55
CA ASN A 253 -14.85 21.65 4.91
C ASN A 253 -13.80 20.55 5.13
N ARG A 254 -13.11 20.08 4.09
CA ARG A 254 -11.91 19.25 4.26
C ARG A 254 -10.81 20.01 4.98
N PHE A 255 -10.79 21.34 4.88
CA PHE A 255 -9.81 22.20 5.52
C PHE A 255 -10.29 22.66 6.90
N VAL A 256 -9.51 22.31 7.93
CA VAL A 256 -9.75 22.63 9.33
C VAL A 256 -8.53 23.35 9.89
N ARG A 257 -8.74 24.40 10.68
CA ARG A 257 -7.66 25.09 11.38
C ARG A 257 -7.09 24.24 12.52
N VAL A 258 -5.78 24.04 12.48
CA VAL A 258 -5.00 23.27 13.46
C VAL A 258 -3.78 24.07 13.91
N ALA A 259 -3.46 24.03 15.20
CA ALA A 259 -2.27 24.66 15.78
C ALA A 259 -1.52 23.66 16.68
N PRO A 260 -0.18 23.67 16.73
CA PRO A 260 0.57 22.83 17.67
C PRO A 260 0.37 23.30 19.12
N ILE A 261 0.39 22.36 20.09
CA ILE A 261 0.42 22.70 21.52
C ILE A 261 1.87 23.04 21.91
N THR A 262 2.20 24.34 22.05
CA THR A 262 3.57 24.81 22.34
C THR A 262 3.62 25.68 23.60
N GLN A 263 4.81 25.90 24.18
CA GLN A 263 4.99 26.77 25.35
C GLN A 263 4.92 28.28 25.02
N LEU A 264 4.74 28.64 23.75
CA LEU A 264 4.69 30.03 23.29
C LEU A 264 3.30 30.63 23.48
N LYS A 265 3.24 31.91 23.91
CA LYS A 265 1.97 32.62 24.22
C LYS A 265 1.07 32.90 23.00
N ALA A 266 1.60 32.87 21.78
CA ALA A 266 0.84 33.15 20.57
C ALA A 266 0.70 31.88 19.71
N ARG A 267 -0.54 31.43 19.50
CA ARG A 267 -0.86 30.28 18.64
C ARG A 267 -1.12 30.73 17.21
N VAL A 268 -0.44 30.10 16.26
CA VAL A 268 -0.68 30.28 14.82
C VAL A 268 -1.44 29.05 14.32
N PHE A 269 -2.71 29.23 13.99
CA PHE A 269 -3.51 28.21 13.33
C PHE A 269 -3.14 28.14 11.84
N LYS A 270 -2.87 26.93 11.37
CA LYS A 270 -2.68 26.62 9.95
C LYS A 270 -3.90 25.87 9.43
N SER A 271 -4.28 26.13 8.18
CA SER A 271 -5.33 25.37 7.51
C SER A 271 -4.77 24.01 7.07
N VAL A 272 -5.39 22.91 7.51
CA VAL A 272 -4.96 21.53 7.19
C VAL A 272 -6.09 20.81 6.48
N ASN A 273 -5.81 20.16 5.35
CA ASN A 273 -6.74 19.20 4.74
C ASN A 273 -6.78 17.93 5.61
N LEU A 274 -7.76 17.90 6.51
CA LEU A 274 -7.91 16.87 7.53
C LEU A 274 -8.30 15.53 6.92
N LEU A 275 -9.11 15.52 5.85
CA LEU A 275 -9.49 14.27 5.17
C LEU A 275 -8.24 13.59 4.61
N SER A 276 -7.40 14.32 3.89
CA SER A 276 -6.16 13.79 3.32
C SER A 276 -5.16 13.35 4.40
N ALA A 277 -5.10 14.06 5.53
CA ALA A 277 -4.25 13.67 6.66
C ALA A 277 -4.72 12.34 7.29
N ILE A 278 -6.02 12.17 7.52
CA ILE A 278 -6.62 10.92 8.03
C ILE A 278 -6.46 9.79 7.02
N GLN A 279 -6.67 10.06 5.73
CA GLN A 279 -6.48 9.10 4.66
C GLN A 279 -5.03 8.58 4.59
N ARG A 280 -4.03 9.48 4.62
CA ARG A 280 -2.61 9.10 4.71
C ARG A 280 -2.31 8.28 5.97
N ALA A 281 -2.82 8.70 7.13
CA ALA A 281 -2.60 8.00 8.39
C ALA A 281 -3.32 6.65 8.46
N GLY A 282 -4.47 6.51 7.79
CA GLY A 282 -5.28 5.29 7.69
C GLY A 282 -4.92 4.39 6.52
N GLY A 283 -3.82 4.68 5.79
CA GLY A 283 -3.34 3.89 4.64
C GLY A 283 -4.19 4.00 3.36
N LEU A 284 -5.20 4.87 3.33
CA LEU A 284 -5.97 5.18 2.13
C LEU A 284 -5.26 6.31 1.39
N GLY A 285 -4.43 5.98 0.41
CA GLY A 285 -3.66 6.97 -0.36
C GLY A 285 -2.16 6.69 -0.47
N GLY A 286 -1.72 5.46 -0.22
CA GLY A 286 -0.34 5.01 -0.37
C GLY A 286 0.18 4.34 0.91
N VAL A 287 1.22 3.52 0.78
CA VAL A 287 1.90 2.92 1.93
C VAL A 287 2.64 4.02 2.71
N PRO A 288 2.46 4.15 4.03
CA PRO A 288 3.24 5.10 4.83
C PRO A 288 4.74 4.77 4.78
N LEU A 289 5.60 5.81 4.75
CA LEU A 289 7.05 5.62 4.65
C LEU A 289 7.63 4.72 5.74
N PHE A 290 7.19 4.86 6.99
CA PHE A 290 7.69 4.03 8.09
C PHE A 290 7.39 2.53 7.89
N ALA A 291 6.20 2.20 7.34
CA ALA A 291 5.82 0.82 7.06
C ALA A 291 6.62 0.28 5.87
N TRP A 292 6.80 1.10 4.85
CA TRP A 292 7.64 0.77 3.69
C TRP A 292 9.10 0.53 4.07
N GLN A 293 9.66 1.32 4.99
CA GLN A 293 11.01 1.10 5.53
C GLN A 293 11.08 -0.14 6.43
N GLY A 294 10.06 -0.39 7.26
CA GLY A 294 10.04 -1.50 8.21
C GLY A 294 10.13 -2.88 7.57
N GLU A 295 9.65 -3.02 6.32
CA GLU A 295 9.70 -4.28 5.58
C GLU A 295 11.07 -4.57 4.94
N ARG A 296 12.01 -3.61 4.93
CA ARG A 296 13.35 -3.75 4.30
C ARG A 296 14.34 -4.51 5.15
N TRP A 297 13.91 -5.67 5.63
CA TRP A 297 14.69 -6.57 6.46
C TRP A 297 14.58 -8.01 5.96
N PRO A 298 15.69 -8.64 5.53
CA PRO A 298 15.64 -10.03 5.08
C PRO A 298 15.22 -10.98 6.21
N ARG A 299 14.36 -11.95 5.88
CA ARG A 299 13.97 -13.04 6.81
C ARG A 299 15.13 -14.00 7.05
N GLU A 300 15.05 -14.85 8.08
CA GLU A 300 16.14 -15.76 8.47
C GLU A 300 16.64 -16.67 7.33
N VAL A 301 15.72 -17.27 6.56
CA VAL A 301 16.09 -18.07 5.37
C VAL A 301 16.81 -17.21 4.33
N GLN A 302 16.29 -16.01 4.06
CA GLN A 302 16.86 -15.08 3.08
C GLN A 302 18.27 -14.65 3.52
N LYS A 303 18.47 -14.31 4.81
CA LYS A 303 19.79 -14.00 5.38
C LYS A 303 20.77 -15.16 5.15
N THR A 304 20.35 -16.39 5.41
CA THR A 304 21.20 -17.58 5.22
C THR A 304 21.66 -17.72 3.77
N LEU A 305 20.76 -17.50 2.80
CA LEU A 305 21.07 -17.54 1.37
C LEU A 305 21.97 -16.38 0.93
N ILE A 306 21.68 -15.16 1.41
CA ILE A 306 22.48 -13.96 1.20
C ILE A 306 23.91 -14.16 1.70
N ASP A 307 24.08 -14.61 2.94
CA ASP A 307 25.38 -14.85 3.54
C ASP A 307 26.17 -15.92 2.78
N SER A 308 25.49 -16.95 2.27
CA SER A 308 26.10 -17.97 1.41
C SER A 308 26.56 -17.40 0.07
N ARG A 309 25.75 -16.52 -0.55
CA ARG A 309 26.08 -15.85 -1.82
C ARG A 309 27.27 -14.92 -1.65
N LEU A 310 27.29 -14.11 -0.59
CA LEU A 310 28.39 -13.21 -0.30
C LEU A 310 29.68 -14.00 -0.02
N ARG A 311 29.62 -15.07 0.78
CA ARG A 311 30.80 -15.93 1.03
C ARG A 311 31.36 -16.57 -0.23
N SER A 312 30.51 -17.06 -1.15
CA SER A 312 30.98 -17.65 -2.40
C SER A 312 31.60 -16.63 -3.36
N ALA A 313 31.25 -15.35 -3.20
CA ALA A 313 31.85 -14.21 -3.89
C ALA A 313 32.95 -13.50 -3.07
N GLY A 314 33.64 -14.19 -2.15
CA GLY A 314 34.77 -13.61 -1.40
C GLY A 314 34.39 -12.52 -0.39
N GLY A 315 33.14 -12.49 0.07
CA GLY A 315 32.56 -11.43 0.92
C GLY A 315 31.71 -10.42 0.14
N GLY A 316 31.65 -10.52 -1.18
CA GLY A 316 31.03 -9.52 -2.06
C GLY A 316 31.92 -8.30 -2.28
N PRO A 317 31.45 -7.29 -3.04
CA PRO A 317 32.24 -6.10 -3.37
C PRO A 317 32.65 -5.30 -2.13
N ARG A 318 33.92 -4.92 -2.03
CA ARG A 318 34.41 -4.07 -0.94
C ARG A 318 34.08 -2.61 -1.22
N PHE A 319 33.33 -1.96 -0.33
CA PHE A 319 32.98 -0.54 -0.45
C PHE A 319 33.92 0.37 0.35
N GLY A 320 34.53 1.34 -0.33
CA GLY A 320 35.34 2.41 0.24
C GLY A 320 34.49 3.64 0.52
N ILE A 321 34.15 3.90 1.79
CA ILE A 321 33.38 5.06 2.23
C ILE A 321 34.34 6.22 2.55
N MET A 322 34.31 7.26 1.73
CA MET A 322 35.06 8.50 1.89
C MET A 322 34.19 9.55 2.58
N LEU A 323 34.33 9.66 3.90
CA LEU A 323 33.52 10.53 4.74
C LEU A 323 34.14 11.93 4.85
N LEU A 324 33.46 12.95 4.32
CA LEU A 324 33.90 14.35 4.37
C LEU A 324 33.31 15.06 5.59
N ASP A 325 34.16 15.51 6.51
CA ASP A 325 33.76 16.34 7.66
C ASP A 325 34.04 17.83 7.37
N ARG A 326 33.27 18.41 6.45
CA ARG A 326 33.40 19.84 6.09
C ARG A 326 32.96 20.79 7.21
N LYS A 327 32.11 20.30 8.13
CA LYS A 327 31.56 21.09 9.25
C LYS A 327 32.45 21.05 10.49
N ALA A 328 33.52 20.26 10.49
CA ALA A 328 34.39 20.06 11.64
C ALA A 328 33.59 19.61 12.89
N ASP A 329 32.67 18.66 12.70
CA ASP A 329 31.73 18.22 13.74
C ASP A 329 31.90 16.70 14.04
N PRO A 330 32.57 16.36 15.16
CA PRO A 330 32.75 14.98 15.57
C PRO A 330 31.44 14.22 15.80
N GLN A 331 30.34 14.89 16.15
CA GLN A 331 29.05 14.24 16.36
C GLN A 331 28.43 13.77 15.04
N LEU A 332 28.61 14.54 13.97
CA LEU A 332 28.15 14.14 12.64
C LEU A 332 28.96 12.96 12.10
N VAL A 333 30.28 12.96 12.33
CA VAL A 333 31.14 11.80 12.01
C VAL A 333 30.68 10.57 12.77
N GLU A 334 30.49 10.68 14.09
CA GLU A 334 30.04 9.56 14.92
C GLU A 334 28.68 9.03 14.47
N ARG A 335 27.74 9.92 14.12
CA ARG A 335 26.41 9.53 13.63
C ARG A 335 26.51 8.66 12.38
N THR A 336 27.38 9.02 11.43
CA THR A 336 27.59 8.21 10.23
C THR A 336 28.23 6.86 10.56
N LEU A 337 29.30 6.84 11.36
CA LEU A 337 29.98 5.59 11.74
C LEU A 337 29.07 4.64 12.52
N ALA A 338 28.29 5.17 13.47
CA ALA A 338 27.33 4.39 14.24
C ALA A 338 26.25 3.75 13.36
N SER A 339 25.81 4.43 12.29
CA SER A 339 24.84 3.86 11.34
C SER A 339 25.41 2.66 10.57
N LEU A 340 26.70 2.73 10.17
CA LEU A 340 27.40 1.63 9.49
C LEU A 340 27.57 0.40 10.39
N GLU A 341 27.72 0.61 11.69
CA GLU A 341 27.94 -0.44 12.68
C GLU A 341 26.65 -1.06 13.20
N SER A 342 25.68 -0.24 13.61
CA SER A 342 24.50 -0.72 14.36
C SER A 342 23.30 -1.04 13.48
N ARG A 343 23.16 -0.38 12.32
CA ARG A 343 21.94 -0.42 11.49
C ARG A 343 22.13 -1.17 10.19
N ASN A 344 23.24 -0.92 9.49
CA ASN A 344 23.54 -1.49 8.19
C ASN A 344 23.88 -3.00 8.28
N LEU A 345 23.35 -3.79 7.34
CA LEU A 345 23.54 -5.25 7.30
C LEU A 345 24.81 -5.69 6.57
N TYR A 346 25.44 -4.84 5.75
CA TYR A 346 26.60 -5.20 4.94
C TYR A 346 27.93 -4.81 5.58
N ARG A 347 28.92 -5.71 5.64
CA ARG A 347 30.12 -5.52 6.48
C ARG A 347 31.45 -5.42 5.74
N ASN A 348 31.51 -5.65 4.43
CA ASN A 348 32.77 -5.57 3.68
C ASN A 348 33.10 -4.11 3.31
N LEU A 349 33.55 -3.34 4.29
CA LEU A 349 33.71 -1.89 4.19
C LEU A 349 35.14 -1.46 4.51
N GLU A 350 35.61 -0.43 3.82
CA GLU A 350 36.78 0.37 4.15
C GLU A 350 36.31 1.80 4.39
N VAL A 351 36.52 2.36 5.59
CA VAL A 351 36.05 3.71 5.92
C VAL A 351 37.24 4.64 6.11
N ARG A 352 37.25 5.77 5.38
CA ARG A 352 38.24 6.83 5.51
C ARG A 352 37.55 8.16 5.80
N VAL A 353 37.93 8.82 6.88
CA VAL A 353 37.35 10.09 7.32
C VAL A 353 38.31 11.22 7.03
N PHE A 354 37.86 12.22 6.29
CA PHE A 354 38.61 13.43 6.00
C PHE A 354 38.08 14.54 6.90
N SER A 355 38.85 14.95 7.91
CA SER A 355 38.43 15.98 8.87
C SER A 355 39.51 17.06 9.04
N PRO A 356 39.13 18.33 9.22
CA PRO A 356 40.05 19.38 9.64
C PRO A 356 40.46 19.22 11.12
N LEU A 357 39.76 18.39 11.88
CA LEU A 357 40.05 18.09 13.28
C LEU A 357 40.78 16.76 13.45
N ALA A 358 41.60 16.67 14.49
CA ALA A 358 42.07 15.38 14.97
C ALA A 358 40.91 14.70 15.72
N LEU A 359 40.63 13.44 15.37
CA LEU A 359 39.53 12.64 15.95
C LEU A 359 40.10 11.42 16.69
N PRO A 360 40.71 11.61 17.88
CA PRO A 360 41.34 10.52 18.62
C PRO A 360 40.30 9.50 19.09
N GLY A 361 40.64 8.20 19.01
CA GLY A 361 39.77 7.10 19.44
C GLY A 361 38.96 6.44 18.31
N LEU A 362 39.08 6.93 17.07
CA LEU A 362 38.43 6.34 15.90
C LEU A 362 39.34 5.39 15.09
N GLU A 363 40.60 5.20 15.51
CA GLU A 363 41.63 4.49 14.74
C GLU A 363 41.30 3.01 14.51
N ALA A 364 40.48 2.41 15.38
CA ALA A 364 40.02 1.03 15.23
C ALA A 364 38.85 0.88 14.24
N ARG A 365 38.18 1.98 13.89
CA ARG A 365 36.94 2.01 13.09
C ARG A 365 37.18 2.55 11.68
N CYS A 366 38.10 3.48 11.52
CA CYS A 366 38.40 4.13 10.25
C CYS A 366 39.83 4.70 10.19
N GLU A 367 40.30 4.99 8.98
CA GLU A 367 41.48 5.81 8.76
C GLU A 367 41.09 7.29 8.78
N VAL A 368 41.71 8.11 9.64
CA VAL A 368 41.47 9.56 9.71
C VAL A 368 42.57 10.30 8.95
N LEU A 369 42.18 11.04 7.91
CA LEU A 369 43.04 11.81 7.03
C LEU A 369 42.76 13.31 7.21
N PRO A 370 43.80 14.18 7.12
CA PRO A 370 43.61 15.62 7.23
C PRO A 370 42.83 16.18 6.04
N LEU A 371 41.79 16.97 6.32
CA LEU A 371 41.08 17.75 5.30
C LEU A 371 41.52 19.20 5.36
N VAL A 372 42.30 19.62 4.35
CA VAL A 372 42.71 21.01 4.17
C VAL A 372 41.77 21.68 3.18
N THR A 373 41.19 22.83 3.56
CA THR A 373 40.29 23.60 2.70
C THR A 373 40.95 23.93 1.36
N GLY A 374 40.27 23.63 0.26
CA GLY A 374 40.77 23.80 -1.11
C GLY A 374 41.69 22.68 -1.60
N GLN A 375 41.92 21.62 -0.80
CA GLN A 375 42.67 20.41 -1.19
C GLN A 375 41.83 19.13 -1.06
N GLU A 376 40.50 19.26 -0.96
CA GLU A 376 39.57 18.14 -0.78
C GLU A 376 39.72 17.11 -1.92
N VAL A 377 39.73 17.58 -3.16
CA VAL A 377 39.89 16.74 -4.35
C VAL A 377 41.22 15.99 -4.35
N ALA A 378 42.32 16.66 -3.98
CA ALA A 378 43.64 16.03 -3.92
C ALA A 378 43.69 14.92 -2.86
N ALA A 379 43.07 15.15 -1.70
CA ALA A 379 42.97 14.16 -0.63
C ALA A 379 42.13 12.95 -1.06
N LEU A 380 40.97 13.17 -1.68
CA LEU A 380 40.10 12.11 -2.20
C LEU A 380 40.78 11.27 -3.27
N ASN A 381 41.42 11.91 -4.26
CA ASN A 381 42.14 11.20 -5.33
C ASN A 381 43.32 10.38 -4.78
N GLY A 382 44.08 10.92 -3.82
CA GLY A 382 45.17 10.21 -3.16
C GLY A 382 44.69 9.00 -2.35
N ALA A 383 43.56 9.15 -1.64
CA ALA A 383 42.95 8.05 -0.91
C ALA A 383 42.40 6.97 -1.86
N ALA A 384 41.73 7.34 -2.96
CA ALA A 384 41.27 6.41 -3.99
C ALA A 384 42.43 5.56 -4.56
N ALA A 385 43.55 6.23 -4.87
CA ALA A 385 44.75 5.58 -5.43
C ALA A 385 45.44 4.61 -4.46
N SER A 386 45.23 4.76 -3.15
CA SER A 386 45.77 3.85 -2.12
C SER A 386 44.72 2.90 -1.53
N SER A 387 43.46 2.98 -1.97
CA SER A 387 42.38 2.12 -1.50
C SER A 387 42.40 0.74 -2.15
N GLU A 388 42.06 -0.26 -1.34
CA GLU A 388 41.85 -1.65 -1.77
C GLU A 388 40.37 -1.95 -2.05
N ALA A 389 39.49 -0.95 -1.93
CA ALA A 389 38.08 -1.09 -2.24
C ALA A 389 37.84 -1.25 -3.75
N ASP A 390 36.80 -2.02 -4.10
CA ASP A 390 36.34 -2.21 -5.47
C ASP A 390 35.53 -1.00 -5.95
N TRP A 391 34.77 -0.40 -5.03
CA TRP A 391 33.85 0.71 -5.29
C TRP A 391 34.03 1.80 -4.25
N LEU A 392 33.99 3.07 -4.66
CA LEU A 392 34.21 4.23 -3.81
C LEU A 392 32.93 5.07 -3.71
N LEU A 393 32.57 5.49 -2.50
CA LEU A 393 31.43 6.34 -2.23
C LEU A 393 31.87 7.56 -1.43
N VAL A 394 31.55 8.76 -1.91
CA VAL A 394 31.76 10.01 -1.16
C VAL A 394 30.49 10.34 -0.37
N VAL A 395 30.63 10.63 0.93
CA VAL A 395 29.51 10.94 1.84
C VAL A 395 29.88 12.10 2.74
N GLU A 396 28.95 13.02 2.98
CA GLU A 396 29.11 14.08 3.98
C GLU A 396 28.87 13.55 5.41
N ALA A 397 29.66 14.04 6.36
CA ALA A 397 29.48 13.74 7.78
C ALA A 397 28.05 14.04 8.22
N GLY A 398 27.43 13.05 8.87
CA GLY A 398 26.03 13.10 9.29
C GLY A 398 25.07 12.33 8.38
N GLY A 399 25.47 11.85 7.21
CA GLY A 399 24.70 10.87 6.46
C GLY A 399 24.54 9.57 7.25
N GLU A 400 23.37 8.92 7.22
CA GLU A 400 23.10 7.68 7.95
C GLU A 400 22.72 6.55 7.00
N PHE A 401 23.49 5.48 6.97
CA PHE A 401 23.19 4.35 6.08
C PHE A 401 21.93 3.63 6.52
N THR A 402 21.13 3.20 5.54
CA THR A 402 19.92 2.42 5.82
C THR A 402 20.29 0.98 6.12
N THR A 403 19.29 0.23 6.59
CA THR A 403 19.45 -1.16 6.98
C THR A 403 19.86 -2.07 5.81
N SER A 404 19.19 -1.95 4.67
CA SER A 404 19.38 -2.79 3.49
C SER A 404 20.20 -2.14 2.38
N GLY A 405 20.46 -0.83 2.42
CA GLY A 405 21.03 -0.06 1.30
C GLY A 405 22.30 -0.65 0.70
N LEU A 406 23.36 -0.79 1.50
CA LEU A 406 24.62 -1.38 1.03
C LEU A 406 24.50 -2.88 0.74
N LEU A 407 23.58 -3.58 1.42
CA LEU A 407 23.38 -5.01 1.20
C LEU A 407 22.77 -5.29 -0.19
N ILE A 408 21.69 -4.60 -0.54
CA ILE A 408 21.05 -4.73 -1.86
C ILE A 408 22.01 -4.24 -2.95
N THR A 409 22.71 -3.12 -2.70
CA THR A 409 23.74 -2.62 -3.63
C THR A 409 24.81 -3.68 -3.89
N ALA A 410 25.31 -4.37 -2.86
CA ALA A 410 26.30 -5.44 -3.03
C ALA A 410 25.76 -6.62 -3.84
N LEU A 411 24.51 -7.04 -3.59
CA LEU A 411 23.89 -8.17 -4.29
C LEU A 411 23.64 -7.86 -5.76
N ASP A 412 23.17 -6.65 -6.07
CA ASP A 412 22.91 -6.21 -7.45
C ASP A 412 24.22 -6.00 -8.22
N LEU A 413 25.27 -5.49 -7.58
CA LEU A 413 26.60 -5.34 -8.19
C LEU A 413 27.28 -6.68 -8.52
N LEU A 414 26.93 -7.77 -7.84
CA LEU A 414 27.41 -9.11 -8.21
C LEU A 414 26.81 -9.63 -9.52
N GLU A 415 25.65 -9.11 -9.92
CA GLU A 415 24.98 -9.43 -11.19
C GLU A 415 25.16 -8.31 -12.24
N ALA A 416 25.83 -7.22 -11.87
CA ALA A 416 26.03 -6.09 -12.76
C ALA A 416 26.99 -6.45 -13.92
N PRO A 417 26.76 -5.90 -15.13
CA PRO A 417 27.68 -6.07 -16.25
C PRO A 417 29.12 -5.64 -15.93
N GLU A 418 30.11 -6.30 -16.53
CA GLU A 418 31.53 -6.00 -16.30
C GLU A 418 31.94 -4.57 -16.72
N ASP A 419 31.18 -3.93 -17.62
CA ASP A 419 31.38 -2.56 -18.07
C ASP A 419 30.65 -1.52 -17.21
N CYS A 420 29.95 -1.93 -16.15
CA CYS A 420 29.43 -1.03 -15.14
C CYS A 420 30.58 -0.33 -14.41
N ARG A 421 30.59 1.01 -14.47
CA ARG A 421 31.63 1.88 -13.91
C ARG A 421 31.15 2.76 -12.78
N ALA A 422 29.84 2.99 -12.69
CA ALA A 422 29.23 3.69 -11.58
C ALA A 422 27.82 3.18 -11.33
N VAL A 423 27.36 3.27 -10.09
CA VAL A 423 25.95 3.11 -9.75
C VAL A 423 25.51 4.22 -8.80
N TYR A 424 24.26 4.63 -8.91
CA TYR A 424 23.62 5.47 -7.90
C TYR A 424 22.38 4.77 -7.37
N ALA A 425 21.92 5.19 -6.20
CA ALA A 425 20.84 4.54 -5.48
C ALA A 425 19.76 5.53 -5.07
N ASP A 426 18.66 5.07 -4.50
CA ASP A 426 17.64 5.93 -3.90
C ASP A 426 18.10 6.50 -2.54
N GLU A 427 17.37 7.48 -2.02
CA GLU A 427 17.79 8.19 -0.80
C GLU A 427 16.62 8.61 0.09
N LEU A 428 16.85 8.57 1.40
CA LEU A 428 16.00 9.19 2.40
C LEU A 428 16.45 10.63 2.64
N MET A 429 15.50 11.56 2.77
CA MET A 429 15.81 12.97 2.99
C MET A 429 15.29 13.40 4.36
N ARG A 430 16.13 14.00 5.19
CA ARG A 430 15.72 14.69 6.42
C ARG A 430 15.24 16.08 6.03
N MET A 431 13.96 16.34 6.28
CA MET A 431 13.30 17.61 6.02
C MET A 431 13.48 18.57 7.21
N ASP A 432 13.33 19.87 6.99
CA ASP A 432 13.53 20.90 8.02
C ASP A 432 12.56 20.80 9.20
N ASP A 433 11.39 20.17 9.00
CA ASP A 433 10.38 19.91 10.02
C ASP A 433 10.66 18.65 10.87
N GLY A 434 11.76 17.94 10.57
CA GLY A 434 12.14 16.69 11.23
C GLY A 434 11.47 15.44 10.62
N GLU A 435 10.62 15.58 9.60
CA GLU A 435 10.08 14.44 8.85
C GLU A 435 11.11 13.87 7.88
N HIS A 436 10.89 12.62 7.46
CA HIS A 436 11.68 11.99 6.41
C HIS A 436 10.92 12.04 5.08
N GLY A 437 11.51 12.67 4.07
CA GLY A 437 11.15 12.58 2.67
C GLY A 437 11.87 11.43 1.95
N LEU A 438 11.55 11.26 0.68
CA LEU A 438 12.12 10.23 -0.21
C LEU A 438 12.56 10.83 -1.54
N ALA A 439 13.72 10.38 -2.01
CA ALA A 439 14.23 10.56 -3.36
C ALA A 439 14.40 9.18 -4.02
N LEU A 440 13.29 8.66 -4.57
CA LEU A 440 13.21 7.51 -5.45
C LEU A 440 13.47 7.98 -6.89
N ARG A 441 14.66 7.70 -7.38
CA ARG A 441 15.18 8.24 -8.64
C ARG A 441 14.70 7.39 -9.83
N PRO A 442 14.50 7.99 -11.01
CA PRO A 442 14.39 7.22 -12.24
C PRO A 442 15.76 6.60 -12.59
N ASP A 443 15.79 5.76 -13.63
CA ASP A 443 17.04 5.40 -14.30
C ASP A 443 17.69 6.64 -14.93
N LEU A 444 18.96 6.51 -15.35
CA LEU A 444 19.79 7.68 -15.64
C LEU A 444 19.15 8.53 -16.73
N ASN A 445 18.73 9.72 -16.31
CA ASN A 445 18.05 10.69 -17.14
C ASN A 445 19.00 11.87 -17.33
N LEU A 446 19.61 11.97 -18.51
CA LEU A 446 20.66 12.94 -18.76
C LEU A 446 20.13 14.37 -18.63
N ASP A 447 18.97 14.65 -19.21
CA ASP A 447 18.37 15.98 -19.13
C ASP A 447 18.00 16.35 -17.68
N LEU A 448 17.49 15.39 -16.87
CA LEU A 448 17.24 15.62 -15.45
C LEU A 448 18.54 15.81 -14.64
N LEU A 449 19.63 15.11 -14.99
CA LEU A 449 20.93 15.28 -14.32
C LEU A 449 21.50 16.67 -14.59
N LEU A 450 21.40 17.15 -15.84
CA LEU A 450 21.90 18.47 -16.22
C LEU A 450 21.02 19.60 -15.67
N SER A 451 19.69 19.44 -15.71
CA SER A 451 18.75 20.46 -15.24
C SER A 451 18.55 20.44 -13.72
N PHE A 452 18.81 19.33 -13.03
CA PHE A 452 18.68 19.22 -11.58
C PHE A 452 19.78 18.33 -10.93
N PRO A 453 21.06 18.75 -10.94
CA PRO A 453 22.16 17.98 -10.38
C PRO A 453 21.95 17.58 -8.91
N ALA A 454 21.36 18.46 -8.10
CA ALA A 454 21.08 18.17 -6.69
C ALA A 454 20.23 16.90 -6.48
N GLY A 455 19.38 16.56 -7.45
CA GLY A 455 18.53 15.37 -7.38
C GLY A 455 19.22 14.07 -7.79
N LEU A 456 20.15 14.10 -8.76
CA LEU A 456 20.74 12.91 -9.38
C LEU A 456 22.25 12.74 -9.19
N SER A 457 23.01 13.78 -8.88
CA SER A 457 24.49 13.77 -8.84
C SER A 457 25.08 13.33 -7.49
N ARG A 458 24.25 13.00 -6.50
CA ARG A 458 24.70 12.71 -5.14
C ARG A 458 24.91 11.22 -4.92
N HIS A 459 25.93 10.87 -4.13
CA HIS A 459 26.16 9.53 -3.58
C HIS A 459 26.31 8.42 -4.65
N TRP A 460 27.02 8.70 -5.73
CA TRP A 460 27.37 7.65 -6.70
C TRP A 460 28.48 6.76 -6.12
N LEU A 461 28.30 5.44 -6.24
CA LEU A 461 29.37 4.47 -6.07
C LEU A 461 30.15 4.38 -7.37
N LEU A 462 31.44 4.69 -7.32
CA LEU A 462 32.33 4.73 -8.47
C LEU A 462 33.27 3.52 -8.44
N ARG A 463 33.36 2.78 -9.54
CA ARG A 463 34.28 1.67 -9.64
C ARG A 463 35.71 2.19 -9.58
N ARG A 464 36.48 1.69 -8.61
CA ARG A 464 37.76 2.29 -8.20
C ARG A 464 38.80 2.27 -9.30
N ASP A 465 38.92 1.17 -10.04
CA ASP A 465 39.88 1.01 -11.14
C ASP A 465 39.61 2.00 -12.27
N ALA A 466 38.34 2.15 -12.68
CA ALA A 466 37.91 3.11 -13.69
C ALA A 466 38.15 4.56 -13.21
N PHE A 467 37.82 4.86 -11.95
CA PHE A 467 38.05 6.16 -11.35
C PHE A 467 39.53 6.58 -11.37
N VAL A 468 40.41 5.69 -10.92
CA VAL A 468 41.86 5.96 -10.91
C VAL A 468 42.41 6.04 -12.34
N ALA A 469 41.97 5.17 -13.26
CA ALA A 469 42.42 5.18 -14.65
C ALA A 469 42.04 6.48 -15.40
N GLN A 470 40.92 7.11 -15.04
CA GLN A 470 40.52 8.41 -15.59
C GLN A 470 41.14 9.61 -14.86
N GLY A 471 42.04 9.40 -13.89
CA GLY A 471 42.73 10.47 -13.17
C GLY A 471 41.93 11.09 -12.01
N GLY A 472 40.84 10.46 -11.58
CA GLY A 472 40.01 10.90 -10.45
C GLY A 472 39.26 12.21 -10.70
N PHE A 473 38.88 12.89 -9.62
CA PHE A 473 38.14 14.16 -9.66
C PHE A 473 39.01 15.34 -10.14
N ALA A 474 38.41 16.26 -10.90
CA ALA A 474 39.07 17.49 -11.34
C ALA A 474 39.10 18.57 -10.24
N ALA A 475 40.27 19.13 -9.95
CA ALA A 475 40.47 20.10 -8.86
C ALA A 475 40.02 21.53 -9.19
N ASP A 476 39.83 21.86 -10.46
CA ASP A 476 39.46 23.19 -10.95
C ASP A 476 37.95 23.47 -10.95
N CYS A 477 37.14 22.51 -10.47
CA CYS A 477 35.68 22.53 -10.54
C CYS A 477 34.98 22.90 -9.22
N GLY A 478 35.74 23.28 -8.18
CA GLY A 478 35.20 23.68 -6.87
C GLY A 478 34.31 22.59 -6.27
N ALA A 479 33.11 22.95 -5.79
CA ALA A 479 32.17 21.99 -5.19
C ALA A 479 31.48 21.04 -6.21
N ALA A 480 31.60 21.31 -7.52
CA ALA A 480 30.97 20.53 -8.58
C ALA A 480 31.85 19.38 -9.11
N PHE A 481 32.89 18.97 -8.36
CA PHE A 481 33.84 17.95 -8.81
C PHE A 481 33.20 16.57 -9.02
N GLU A 482 32.16 16.22 -8.26
CA GLU A 482 31.43 14.96 -8.47
C GLU A 482 30.65 14.99 -9.79
N LEU A 483 29.89 16.07 -10.02
CA LEU A 483 29.16 16.28 -11.28
C LEU A 483 30.09 16.27 -12.49
N GLU A 484 31.26 16.92 -12.39
CA GLU A 484 32.28 16.90 -13.45
C GLU A 484 32.67 15.48 -13.83
N TYR A 485 33.06 14.68 -12.84
CA TYR A 485 33.52 13.33 -13.09
C TYR A 485 32.40 12.47 -13.66
N GLN A 486 31.16 12.64 -13.19
CA GLN A 486 29.99 11.93 -13.71
C GLN A 486 29.74 12.26 -15.18
N LEU A 487 29.80 13.53 -15.57
CA LEU A 487 29.63 13.94 -16.97
C LEU A 487 30.77 13.44 -17.86
N ARG A 488 32.02 13.49 -17.38
CA ARG A 488 33.18 12.91 -18.08
C ARG A 488 33.10 11.40 -18.21
N LEU A 489 32.52 10.72 -17.22
CA LEU A 489 32.24 9.29 -17.30
C LEU A 489 31.20 8.99 -18.39
N ILE A 490 30.14 9.80 -18.49
CA ILE A 490 29.12 9.68 -19.55
C ILE A 490 29.73 9.93 -20.94
N GLU A 491 30.59 10.94 -21.08
CA GLU A 491 31.29 11.26 -22.33
C GLU A 491 32.17 10.09 -22.82
N THR A 492 32.81 9.38 -21.90
CA THR A 492 33.79 8.32 -22.22
C THR A 492 33.20 6.91 -22.25
N GLY A 493 32.15 6.64 -21.47
CA GLY A 493 31.54 5.32 -21.30
C GLY A 493 30.10 5.21 -21.79
N GLY A 494 29.46 6.32 -22.17
CA GLY A 494 28.03 6.37 -22.49
C GLY A 494 27.14 6.19 -21.26
N LEU A 495 25.83 6.35 -21.46
CA LEU A 495 24.84 6.21 -20.36
C LEU A 495 24.76 4.77 -19.83
N GLY A 496 25.00 3.76 -20.67
CA GLY A 496 24.87 2.34 -20.31
C GLY A 496 25.90 1.83 -19.31
N CYS A 497 27.01 2.56 -19.07
CA CYS A 497 28.00 2.18 -18.06
C CYS A 497 27.59 2.54 -16.62
N ILE A 498 26.42 3.15 -16.44
CA ILE A 498 25.91 3.62 -15.15
C ILE A 498 24.63 2.86 -14.80
N GLY A 499 24.61 2.23 -13.64
CA GLY A 499 23.44 1.52 -13.11
C GLY A 499 22.67 2.34 -12.08
N HIS A 500 21.40 1.98 -11.89
CA HIS A 500 20.56 2.50 -10.82
C HIS A 500 20.15 1.35 -9.89
N ILE A 501 20.36 1.53 -8.59
CA ILE A 501 19.93 0.62 -7.53
C ILE A 501 18.66 1.20 -6.91
N SER A 502 17.52 0.56 -7.15
CA SER A 502 16.22 1.00 -6.60
C SER A 502 16.04 0.62 -5.12
N GLU A 503 17.00 1.04 -4.28
CA GLU A 503 17.00 0.89 -2.83
C GLU A 503 17.54 2.16 -2.17
N THR A 504 16.95 2.53 -1.04
CA THR A 504 17.42 3.67 -0.27
C THR A 504 18.78 3.37 0.35
N LEU A 505 19.85 4.03 -0.11
CA LEU A 505 21.22 3.78 0.34
C LEU A 505 21.49 4.36 1.73
N LEU A 506 21.10 5.63 1.91
CA LEU A 506 21.33 6.39 3.13
C LEU A 506 20.26 7.48 3.32
N SER A 507 20.25 8.06 4.51
CA SER A 507 19.51 9.25 4.90
C SER A 507 20.44 10.45 4.98
N SER A 508 20.13 11.51 4.23
CA SER A 508 20.88 12.76 4.24
C SER A 508 19.95 13.97 4.36
N ASP A 509 20.51 15.18 4.39
CA ASP A 509 19.72 16.40 4.43
C ASP A 509 19.02 16.64 3.07
N ALA A 510 17.85 17.30 3.11
CA ALA A 510 17.08 17.66 1.92
C ALA A 510 17.91 18.45 0.89
N PHE A 511 17.47 18.43 -0.37
CA PHE A 511 18.18 19.10 -1.47
C PHE A 511 18.39 20.59 -1.18
N ALA A 512 19.65 21.03 -1.24
CA ALA A 512 19.98 22.44 -1.20
C ALA A 512 19.65 23.07 -2.56
N LEU A 513 18.49 23.75 -2.65
CA LEU A 513 18.08 24.46 -3.87
C LEU A 513 18.84 25.80 -3.96
N GLN A 514 20.04 25.78 -4.52
CA GLN A 514 20.93 26.94 -4.66
C GLN A 514 21.53 26.98 -6.08
N ASP A 515 21.63 28.17 -6.66
CA ASP A 515 22.34 28.37 -7.94
C ASP A 515 23.87 28.30 -7.72
N SER A 516 24.55 27.49 -8.51
CA SER A 516 25.99 27.25 -8.42
C SER A 516 26.69 27.60 -9.74
N PRO A 517 27.51 28.68 -9.78
CA PRO A 517 28.28 29.02 -10.96
C PRO A 517 29.24 27.91 -11.41
N GLN A 518 29.73 27.09 -10.46
CA GLN A 518 30.60 25.96 -10.76
C GLN A 518 29.84 24.84 -11.47
N GLU A 519 28.63 24.51 -11.04
CA GLU A 519 27.80 23.49 -11.71
C GLU A 519 27.46 23.92 -13.13
N ARG A 520 27.06 25.18 -13.33
CA ARG A 520 26.80 25.73 -14.66
C ARG A 520 28.02 25.66 -15.56
N ALA A 521 29.20 26.03 -15.07
CA ALA A 521 30.44 25.98 -15.85
C ALA A 521 30.81 24.54 -16.25
N VAL A 522 30.58 23.57 -15.35
CA VAL A 522 30.79 22.13 -15.62
C VAL A 522 29.82 21.63 -16.69
N ILE A 523 28.53 21.99 -16.59
CA ILE A 523 27.51 21.63 -17.59
C ILE A 523 27.83 22.27 -18.95
N GLU A 524 28.18 23.56 -18.99
CA GLU A 524 28.59 24.23 -20.25
C GLU A 524 29.79 23.54 -20.90
N ARG A 525 30.79 23.12 -20.10
CA ARG A 525 31.94 22.37 -20.62
C ARG A 525 31.52 21.04 -21.20
N HIS A 526 30.62 20.31 -20.55
CA HIS A 526 30.05 19.07 -21.06
C HIS A 526 29.32 19.28 -22.39
N LEU A 527 28.50 20.33 -22.50
CA LEU A 527 27.79 20.66 -23.74
C LEU A 527 28.77 21.02 -24.88
N ARG A 528 29.82 21.80 -24.60
CA ARG A 528 30.89 22.09 -25.58
C ARG A 528 31.64 20.82 -26.01
N ALA A 529 31.95 19.92 -25.09
CA ALA A 529 32.59 18.63 -25.41
C ALA A 529 31.73 17.76 -26.34
N ARG A 530 30.40 17.95 -26.30
CA ARG A 530 29.42 17.31 -27.19
C ARG A 530 29.19 18.05 -28.52
N GLY A 531 29.87 19.18 -28.74
CA GLY A 531 29.83 19.96 -29.99
C GLY A 531 28.95 21.21 -29.95
N TYR A 532 28.36 21.57 -28.81
CA TYR A 532 27.52 22.76 -28.65
C TYR A 532 28.36 23.98 -28.21
N GLU A 533 29.13 24.54 -29.14
CA GLU A 533 30.08 25.64 -28.87
C GLU A 533 29.42 26.90 -28.29
N GLN A 534 28.16 27.17 -28.65
CA GLN A 534 27.41 28.35 -28.20
C GLN A 534 26.45 28.06 -27.04
N ALA A 535 26.53 26.87 -26.42
CA ALA A 535 25.64 26.49 -25.34
C ALA A 535 25.75 27.43 -24.13
N ARG A 536 24.61 27.66 -23.48
CA ARG A 536 24.47 28.47 -22.27
C ARG A 536 23.62 27.74 -21.24
N VAL A 537 23.98 27.94 -19.97
CA VAL A 537 23.25 27.37 -18.84
C VAL A 537 22.83 28.49 -17.91
N ASP A 538 21.51 28.72 -17.89
CA ASP A 538 20.87 29.74 -17.05
C ASP A 538 20.13 29.08 -15.88
N SER A 539 19.70 29.90 -14.91
CA SER A 539 18.95 29.44 -13.73
C SER A 539 17.88 30.47 -13.37
N HIS A 540 16.61 30.19 -13.67
CA HIS A 540 15.49 31.01 -13.21
C HIS A 540 15.03 30.66 -11.79
N LEU A 541 15.20 29.41 -11.39
CA LEU A 541 14.90 28.93 -10.05
C LEU A 541 16.17 28.35 -9.41
N PRO A 542 16.50 28.65 -8.14
CA PRO A 542 17.72 28.19 -7.51
C PRO A 542 17.91 26.67 -7.64
N GLY A 543 19.09 26.25 -8.13
CA GLY A 543 19.48 24.85 -8.31
C GLY A 543 18.75 24.10 -9.43
N ARG A 544 18.02 24.81 -10.30
CA ARG A 544 17.33 24.25 -11.47
C ARG A 544 17.79 24.97 -12.71
N TYR A 545 18.45 24.24 -13.59
CA TYR A 545 19.15 24.79 -14.75
C TYR A 545 18.34 24.64 -16.03
N GLU A 546 18.34 25.70 -16.82
CA GLU A 546 17.78 25.75 -18.16
C GLU A 546 18.91 25.76 -19.17
N LEU A 547 18.88 24.79 -20.06
CA LEU A 547 19.93 24.60 -21.06
C LEU A 547 19.46 25.17 -22.40
N ASP A 548 20.26 26.08 -22.96
CA ASP A 548 20.18 26.50 -24.34
C ASP A 548 21.37 25.90 -25.09
N TYR A 549 21.10 25.07 -26.10
CA TYR A 549 22.13 24.35 -26.85
C TYR A 549 22.79 25.24 -27.92
N GLY A 550 22.25 26.43 -28.20
CA GLY A 550 22.90 27.41 -29.08
C GLY A 550 23.08 26.93 -30.52
N HIS A 551 22.06 26.28 -31.10
CA HIS A 551 22.12 25.75 -32.47
C HIS A 551 22.42 26.84 -33.50
N ALA A 552 23.38 26.60 -34.39
CA ALA A 552 23.78 27.57 -35.41
C ALA A 552 22.80 27.66 -36.59
N GLN A 553 21.99 26.63 -36.81
CA GLN A 553 20.99 26.56 -37.87
C GLN A 553 19.59 26.80 -37.30
N GLN A 554 18.69 27.33 -38.12
CA GLN A 554 17.27 27.45 -37.78
C GLN A 554 16.49 26.34 -38.50
N GLY A 555 15.96 25.38 -37.74
CA GLY A 555 15.12 24.32 -38.29
C GLY A 555 13.77 24.85 -38.78
N SER A 556 13.26 24.32 -39.89
CA SER A 556 11.91 24.62 -40.35
C SER A 556 10.88 23.69 -39.71
N VAL A 557 9.69 24.19 -39.35
CA VAL A 557 8.65 23.40 -38.67
C VAL A 557 7.35 23.37 -39.46
N SER A 558 6.79 22.19 -39.69
CA SER A 558 5.40 22.02 -40.12
C SER A 558 4.53 21.72 -38.91
N ILE A 559 3.66 22.66 -38.54
CA ILE A 559 2.67 22.48 -37.46
C ILE A 559 1.43 21.84 -38.06
N LEU A 560 1.06 20.65 -37.60
CA LEU A 560 -0.05 19.87 -38.15
C LEU A 560 -1.19 19.78 -37.13
N ILE A 561 -2.39 20.22 -37.53
CA ILE A 561 -3.58 20.25 -36.66
C ILE A 561 -4.71 19.48 -37.35
N VAL A 562 -5.21 18.43 -36.71
CA VAL A 562 -6.37 17.67 -37.21
C VAL A 562 -7.66 18.37 -36.79
N VAL A 563 -8.44 18.83 -37.76
CA VAL A 563 -9.66 19.62 -37.51
C VAL A 563 -10.88 18.68 -37.45
N LYS A 564 -11.61 18.69 -36.33
CA LYS A 564 -12.83 17.87 -36.12
C LYS A 564 -13.98 18.67 -35.50
N ASP A 565 -14.97 19.06 -36.30
CA ASP A 565 -16.30 19.62 -35.99
C ASP A 565 -16.41 20.68 -34.87
N ARG A 566 -15.29 21.23 -34.37
CA ARG A 566 -15.17 22.11 -33.19
C ARG A 566 -14.59 23.47 -33.57
N LEU A 567 -15.35 24.22 -34.37
CA LEU A 567 -14.91 25.51 -34.93
C LEU A 567 -14.40 26.52 -33.86
N PRO A 568 -15.08 26.75 -32.72
CA PRO A 568 -14.60 27.73 -31.73
C PRO A 568 -13.25 27.39 -31.10
N GLN A 569 -12.94 26.10 -30.96
CA GLN A 569 -11.68 25.61 -30.40
C GLN A 569 -10.54 25.85 -31.38
N ILE A 570 -10.70 25.42 -32.64
CA ILE A 570 -9.67 25.60 -33.66
C ILE A 570 -9.41 27.07 -33.99
N GLN A 571 -10.45 27.92 -33.96
CA GLN A 571 -10.28 29.37 -34.13
C GLN A 571 -9.38 29.96 -33.05
N ARG A 572 -9.64 29.63 -31.78
CA ARG A 572 -8.83 30.09 -30.65
C ARG A 572 -7.41 29.53 -30.69
N CYS A 573 -7.26 28.27 -31.13
CA CYS A 573 -5.95 27.67 -31.36
C CYS A 573 -5.17 28.45 -32.41
N MET A 574 -5.79 28.77 -33.55
CA MET A 574 -5.15 29.55 -34.62
C MET A 574 -4.83 30.98 -34.19
N GLU A 575 -5.75 31.65 -33.49
CA GLU A 575 -5.53 33.01 -32.96
C GLU A 575 -4.32 33.03 -32.03
N THR A 576 -4.31 32.19 -31.00
CA THR A 576 -3.18 32.16 -30.04
C THR A 576 -1.88 31.67 -30.66
N LEU A 577 -1.92 30.73 -31.61
CA LEU A 577 -0.74 30.28 -32.33
C LEU A 577 -0.12 31.43 -33.14
N LEU A 578 -0.92 32.17 -33.90
CA LEU A 578 -0.41 33.27 -34.73
C LEU A 578 0.01 34.48 -33.89
N GLU A 579 -0.67 34.76 -32.78
CA GLU A 579 -0.34 35.88 -31.89
C GLU A 579 0.89 35.61 -31.00
N ASN A 580 1.08 34.37 -30.55
CA ASN A 580 2.11 34.01 -29.56
C ASN A 580 3.25 33.16 -30.16
N THR A 581 3.52 33.25 -31.46
CA THR A 581 4.68 32.57 -32.07
C THR A 581 5.63 33.58 -32.70
N ASP A 582 6.77 33.82 -32.03
CA ASP A 582 7.81 34.74 -32.53
C ASP A 582 8.80 34.07 -33.50
N TYR A 583 8.79 32.74 -33.56
CA TYR A 583 9.63 31.99 -34.49
C TYR A 583 9.08 32.10 -35.91
N THR A 584 9.93 32.37 -36.91
CA THR A 584 9.45 32.74 -38.25
C THR A 584 9.47 31.60 -39.26
N ASN A 585 10.29 30.57 -39.06
CA ASN A 585 10.48 29.49 -40.01
C ASN A 585 9.52 28.32 -39.76
N TYR A 586 8.22 28.56 -39.94
CA TYR A 586 7.19 27.54 -39.79
C TYR A 586 6.07 27.67 -40.83
N GLU A 587 5.40 26.55 -41.10
CA GLU A 587 4.13 26.48 -41.81
C GLU A 587 3.06 25.81 -40.93
N VAL A 588 1.79 26.06 -41.21
CA VAL A 588 0.65 25.42 -40.53
C VAL A 588 -0.17 24.64 -41.55
N LEU A 589 -0.39 23.36 -41.28
CA LEU A 589 -1.17 22.43 -42.09
C LEU A 589 -2.44 22.04 -41.32
N LEU A 590 -3.58 22.54 -41.77
CA LEU A 590 -4.89 22.17 -41.25
C LEU A 590 -5.39 20.91 -41.96
N LEU A 591 -5.50 19.81 -41.23
CA LEU A 591 -5.86 18.50 -41.75
C LEU A 591 -7.36 18.29 -41.56
N ASP A 592 -8.14 18.51 -42.61
CA ASP A 592 -9.58 18.32 -42.62
C ASP A 592 -9.91 16.82 -42.67
N HIS A 593 -10.42 16.29 -41.56
CA HIS A 593 -10.85 14.90 -41.41
C HIS A 593 -12.28 14.68 -41.94
N GLY A 594 -12.55 15.15 -43.15
CA GLY A 594 -13.85 14.97 -43.80
C GLY A 594 -15.02 15.63 -43.05
N ASN A 595 -14.82 16.84 -42.54
CA ASN A 595 -15.86 17.59 -41.82
C ASN A 595 -17.10 17.80 -42.71
N THR A 596 -18.30 17.72 -42.10
CA THR A 596 -19.57 17.92 -42.82
C THR A 596 -20.35 19.13 -42.33
N ALA A 597 -19.97 19.70 -41.18
CA ALA A 597 -20.59 20.90 -40.65
C ALA A 597 -20.29 22.11 -41.55
N ALA A 598 -21.34 22.75 -42.09
CA ALA A 598 -21.20 23.88 -43.02
C ALA A 598 -20.27 24.98 -42.51
N GLN A 599 -20.38 25.35 -41.23
CA GLN A 599 -19.56 26.40 -40.62
C GLN A 599 -18.05 26.08 -40.64
N VAL A 600 -17.68 24.80 -40.45
CA VAL A 600 -16.27 24.37 -40.48
C VAL A 600 -15.77 24.34 -41.92
N CYS A 601 -16.56 23.80 -42.83
CA CYS A 601 -16.23 23.75 -44.25
C CYS A 601 -16.04 25.16 -44.85
N ASP A 602 -16.95 26.09 -44.54
CA ASP A 602 -16.90 27.48 -44.97
C ASP A 602 -15.67 28.19 -44.39
N TRP A 603 -15.35 27.96 -43.12
CA TRP A 603 -14.16 28.53 -42.48
C TRP A 603 -12.87 27.99 -43.12
N LEU A 604 -12.76 26.68 -43.34
CA LEU A 604 -11.59 26.09 -44.01
C LEU A 604 -11.44 26.59 -45.45
N ALA A 605 -12.54 26.76 -46.19
CA ALA A 605 -12.51 27.34 -47.53
C ALA A 605 -12.09 28.82 -47.52
N ALA A 606 -12.51 29.59 -46.51
CA ALA A 606 -12.06 30.96 -46.32
C ALA A 606 -10.56 31.05 -46.00
N VAL A 607 -10.05 30.13 -45.18
CA VAL A 607 -8.61 30.02 -44.89
C VAL A 607 -7.82 29.70 -46.17
N GLU A 608 -8.29 28.73 -46.95
CA GLU A 608 -7.67 28.35 -48.23
C GLU A 608 -7.65 29.51 -49.24
N ALA A 609 -8.70 30.34 -49.25
CA ALA A 609 -8.80 31.52 -50.11
C ALA A 609 -7.83 32.66 -49.75
N LEU A 610 -7.26 32.68 -48.54
CA LEU A 610 -6.21 33.65 -48.17
C LEU A 610 -4.95 33.47 -49.02
N GLY A 611 -4.70 32.26 -49.53
CA GLY A 611 -3.62 31.97 -50.47
C GLY A 611 -2.21 32.20 -49.91
N THR A 612 -2.03 32.11 -48.59
CA THR A 612 -0.71 32.28 -47.96
C THR A 612 0.09 30.99 -47.99
N GLU A 613 1.37 31.05 -48.36
CA GLU A 613 2.21 29.84 -48.39
C GLU A 613 2.47 29.26 -46.98
N GLN A 614 2.26 30.06 -45.93
CA GLN A 614 2.47 29.71 -44.53
C GLN A 614 1.31 28.93 -43.90
N LEU A 615 0.11 28.95 -44.50
CA LEU A 615 -1.08 28.28 -43.96
C LEU A 615 -1.79 27.51 -45.08
N GLN A 616 -1.84 26.18 -44.96
CA GLN A 616 -2.42 25.29 -45.96
C GLN A 616 -3.51 24.41 -45.35
N VAL A 617 -4.53 24.11 -46.16
CA VAL A 617 -5.60 23.18 -45.81
C VAL A 617 -5.44 21.90 -46.64
N MET A 618 -5.38 20.75 -45.98
CA MET A 618 -5.30 19.44 -46.62
C MET A 618 -6.60 18.66 -46.37
N ARG A 619 -7.24 18.19 -47.44
CA ARG A 619 -8.53 17.50 -47.38
C ARG A 619 -8.35 15.99 -47.44
N PHE A 620 -8.92 15.27 -46.48
CA PHE A 620 -8.87 13.81 -46.40
C PHE A 620 -10.26 13.17 -46.40
N ASP A 621 -10.33 11.88 -46.75
CA ASP A 621 -11.56 11.09 -46.69
C ASP A 621 -11.97 10.82 -45.23
N ALA A 622 -13.26 10.97 -44.91
CA ALA A 622 -13.81 10.75 -43.58
C ALA A 622 -13.63 9.30 -43.07
N GLY A 623 -13.45 8.32 -43.97
CA GLY A 623 -13.22 6.92 -43.63
C GLY A 623 -11.78 6.58 -43.21
N LEU A 624 -10.83 7.50 -43.39
CA LEU A 624 -9.44 7.27 -42.96
C LEU A 624 -9.31 7.40 -41.44
N SER A 625 -8.43 6.60 -40.85
CA SER A 625 -8.06 6.77 -39.45
C SER A 625 -7.23 8.06 -39.27
N GLU A 626 -7.27 8.63 -38.08
CA GLU A 626 -6.48 9.82 -37.77
C GLU A 626 -4.98 9.56 -37.95
N ALA A 627 -4.49 8.37 -37.59
CA ALA A 627 -3.10 7.96 -37.83
C ALA A 627 -2.75 7.96 -39.33
N ALA A 628 -3.63 7.44 -40.18
CA ALA A 628 -3.42 7.45 -41.63
C ALA A 628 -3.37 8.88 -42.20
N ILE A 629 -4.23 9.78 -41.70
CA ILE A 629 -4.21 11.20 -42.06
C ILE A 629 -2.88 11.85 -41.67
N CYS A 630 -2.45 11.65 -40.42
CA CYS A 630 -1.15 12.13 -39.95
C CYS A 630 0.01 11.61 -40.81
N ASN A 631 0.03 10.31 -41.12
CA ASN A 631 1.08 9.70 -41.94
C ASN A 631 1.12 10.25 -43.38
N GLN A 632 -0.04 10.50 -43.99
CA GLN A 632 -0.13 11.10 -45.32
C GLN A 632 0.28 12.57 -45.32
N ALA A 633 -0.11 13.33 -44.29
CA ALA A 633 0.26 14.73 -44.12
C ALA A 633 1.77 14.90 -43.90
N ALA A 634 2.38 14.05 -43.07
CA ALA A 634 3.82 14.04 -42.81
C ALA A 634 4.68 13.91 -44.07
N ARG A 635 4.21 13.15 -45.07
CA ARG A 635 4.91 13.00 -46.37
C ARG A 635 4.90 14.28 -47.19
N GLN A 636 3.84 15.08 -47.08
CA GLN A 636 3.64 16.31 -47.85
C GLN A 636 4.16 17.57 -47.14
N ALA A 637 4.31 17.51 -45.82
CA ALA A 637 4.93 18.56 -45.01
C ALA A 637 6.34 18.91 -45.53
N ARG A 638 6.66 20.21 -45.52
CA ARG A 638 7.92 20.77 -46.04
C ARG A 638 8.96 21.03 -44.96
N GLY A 639 8.54 21.14 -43.70
CA GLY A 639 9.41 21.40 -42.57
C GLY A 639 10.32 20.21 -42.24
N ASP A 640 11.50 20.53 -41.71
CA ASP A 640 12.44 19.54 -41.18
C ASP A 640 11.86 18.81 -39.97
N PHE A 641 11.06 19.53 -39.17
CA PHE A 641 10.37 19.02 -38.00
C PHE A 641 8.86 19.02 -38.20
N LEU A 642 8.22 17.95 -37.75
CA LEU A 642 6.77 17.84 -37.67
C LEU A 642 6.34 18.13 -36.24
N LEU A 643 5.40 19.04 -36.04
CA LEU A 643 4.80 19.32 -34.74
C LEU A 643 3.30 19.01 -34.79
N TRP A 644 2.90 17.93 -34.13
CA TRP A 644 1.49 17.62 -33.91
C TRP A 644 0.96 18.48 -32.78
N LEU A 645 -0.10 19.23 -33.06
CA LEU A 645 -0.75 20.11 -32.09
C LEU A 645 -2.25 19.82 -32.04
N GLY A 646 -2.78 19.63 -30.83
CA GLY A 646 -4.20 19.41 -30.62
C GLY A 646 -5.06 20.60 -31.07
N ASP A 647 -6.24 20.34 -31.62
CA ASP A 647 -7.18 21.36 -32.13
C ASP A 647 -7.80 22.27 -31.04
N GLY A 648 -7.65 21.90 -29.76
CA GLY A 648 -8.01 22.71 -28.61
C GLY A 648 -6.84 23.39 -27.90
N ALA A 649 -5.64 23.42 -28.52
CA ALA A 649 -4.46 24.02 -27.93
C ALA A 649 -4.58 25.56 -27.84
N GLY A 650 -4.07 26.13 -26.76
CA GLY A 650 -3.89 27.56 -26.55
C GLY A 650 -2.44 27.84 -26.16
N ILE A 651 -1.72 28.56 -27.02
CA ILE A 651 -0.29 28.85 -26.80
C ILE A 651 -0.15 30.00 -25.79
N LEU A 652 0.65 29.79 -24.74
CA LEU A 652 0.82 30.77 -23.66
C LEU A 652 2.10 31.62 -23.76
N GLY A 653 3.15 31.12 -24.41
CA GLY A 653 4.47 31.78 -24.44
C GLY A 653 4.99 32.02 -25.85
N GLN A 654 5.53 33.23 -26.09
CA GLN A 654 6.02 33.66 -27.41
C GLN A 654 7.18 32.82 -27.98
N GLY A 655 8.08 32.36 -27.11
CA GLY A 655 9.26 31.57 -27.47
C GLY A 655 9.04 30.05 -27.54
N TRP A 656 7.80 29.55 -27.43
CA TRP A 656 7.53 28.12 -27.24
C TRP A 656 8.12 27.23 -28.35
N LEU A 657 8.03 27.65 -29.62
CA LEU A 657 8.52 26.87 -30.74
C LEU A 657 10.05 26.76 -30.75
N GLN A 658 10.73 27.85 -30.38
CA GLN A 658 12.19 27.86 -30.19
C GLN A 658 12.61 26.90 -29.08
N GLN A 659 11.83 26.79 -28.00
CA GLN A 659 12.12 25.87 -26.90
C GLN A 659 11.92 24.39 -27.28
N LEU A 660 10.91 24.08 -28.11
CA LEU A 660 10.77 22.73 -28.68
C LEU A 660 11.98 22.40 -29.58
N LEU A 661 12.37 23.32 -30.46
CA LEU A 661 13.52 23.14 -31.37
C LEU A 661 14.86 23.06 -30.63
N ASN A 662 15.01 23.77 -29.52
CA ASN A 662 16.21 23.70 -28.69
C ASN A 662 16.56 22.24 -28.31
N HIS A 663 15.55 21.44 -27.98
CA HIS A 663 15.74 20.00 -27.76
C HIS A 663 15.62 19.17 -29.04
N GLY A 664 14.69 19.49 -29.95
CA GLY A 664 14.42 18.70 -31.15
C GLY A 664 15.60 18.64 -32.13
N MET A 665 16.42 19.69 -32.17
CA MET A 665 17.62 19.74 -33.03
C MET A 665 18.81 18.94 -32.48
N ARG A 666 18.69 18.30 -31.31
CA ARG A 666 19.73 17.42 -30.78
C ARG A 666 19.70 16.07 -31.54
N PRO A 667 20.85 15.58 -32.06
CA PRO A 667 20.88 14.35 -32.86
C PRO A 667 20.35 13.10 -32.13
N GLU A 668 20.49 13.04 -30.80
CA GLU A 668 20.03 11.92 -29.99
C GLU A 668 18.55 12.00 -29.58
N VAL A 669 17.83 13.08 -29.92
CA VAL A 669 16.43 13.28 -29.53
C VAL A 669 15.48 12.89 -30.66
N GLY A 670 14.52 12.02 -30.34
CA GLY A 670 13.53 11.52 -31.29
C GLY A 670 12.20 12.25 -31.21
N ALA A 671 11.79 12.65 -30.01
CA ALA A 671 10.56 13.39 -29.76
C ALA A 671 10.72 14.46 -28.67
N VAL A 672 9.96 15.54 -28.79
CA VAL A 672 9.87 16.60 -27.78
C VAL A 672 8.41 16.94 -27.48
N GLY A 673 8.07 17.07 -26.19
CA GLY A 673 6.75 17.51 -25.73
C GLY A 673 6.80 18.60 -24.67
N GLY A 674 5.67 19.27 -24.47
CA GLY A 674 5.51 20.37 -23.51
C GLY A 674 4.63 20.05 -22.30
N LYS A 675 4.55 21.01 -21.36
CA LYS A 675 3.64 21.00 -20.21
C LYS A 675 2.23 21.38 -20.66
N LEU A 676 1.29 20.43 -20.56
CA LEU A 676 -0.10 20.64 -20.97
C LEU A 676 -0.96 20.95 -19.75
N LEU A 677 -1.74 22.03 -19.85
CA LEU A 677 -2.60 22.54 -18.79
C LEU A 677 -4.07 22.36 -19.17
N ALA A 678 -4.92 22.02 -18.22
CA ALA A 678 -6.36 22.02 -18.42
C ALA A 678 -6.91 23.46 -18.35
N ALA A 679 -8.15 23.66 -18.81
CA ALA A 679 -8.83 24.96 -18.79
C ALA A 679 -8.96 25.59 -17.39
N ASP A 680 -8.90 24.79 -16.31
CA ASP A 680 -8.92 25.27 -14.92
C ASP A 680 -7.53 25.63 -14.36
N GLY A 681 -6.48 25.57 -15.20
CA GLY A 681 -5.10 25.86 -14.85
C GLY A 681 -4.36 24.71 -14.16
N ARG A 682 -4.98 23.54 -13.96
CA ARG A 682 -4.28 22.35 -13.45
C ARG A 682 -3.46 21.69 -14.53
N ILE A 683 -2.52 20.84 -14.13
CA ILE A 683 -1.79 19.96 -15.05
C ILE A 683 -2.79 18.99 -15.69
N HIS A 684 -2.90 19.04 -17.03
CA HIS A 684 -3.61 18.03 -17.82
C HIS A 684 -2.69 16.85 -18.13
N HIS A 685 -1.45 17.14 -18.53
CA HIS A 685 -0.47 16.12 -18.92
C HIS A 685 0.96 16.66 -18.83
N ALA A 686 1.86 15.91 -18.20
CA ALA A 686 3.28 16.27 -18.06
C ALA A 686 4.23 15.11 -18.44
N GLY A 687 3.85 14.34 -19.46
CA GLY A 687 4.53 13.11 -19.87
C GLY A 687 3.72 11.86 -19.53
N TRP A 688 4.02 10.76 -20.22
CA TRP A 688 3.42 9.45 -19.95
C TRP A 688 4.29 8.67 -18.97
N LEU A 689 3.66 8.08 -17.96
CA LEU A 689 4.24 7.06 -17.10
C LEU A 689 3.72 5.70 -17.55
N LEU A 690 4.62 4.83 -18.01
CA LEU A 690 4.20 3.52 -18.51
C LEU A 690 3.71 2.63 -17.37
N GLY A 691 2.69 1.84 -17.66
CA GLY A 691 2.08 0.91 -16.73
C GLY A 691 1.14 1.55 -15.69
N LEU A 692 1.12 2.88 -15.58
CA LEU A 692 0.28 3.59 -14.61
C LEU A 692 -1.20 3.50 -15.00
N ARG A 693 -2.01 2.87 -14.14
CA ARG A 693 -3.47 2.68 -14.27
C ARG A 693 -3.89 2.02 -15.59
N GLY A 694 -3.07 1.13 -16.13
CA GLY A 694 -3.28 0.48 -17.43
C GLY A 694 -1.98 0.42 -18.23
N PRO A 695 -2.03 0.51 -19.57
CA PRO A 695 -0.83 0.54 -20.38
C PRO A 695 0.05 1.78 -20.14
N ALA A 696 -0.54 2.97 -20.00
CA ALA A 696 0.17 4.20 -19.65
C ALA A 696 -0.78 5.21 -19.00
N GLY A 697 -0.26 6.02 -18.08
CA GLY A 697 -1.01 7.06 -17.36
C GLY A 697 -0.33 8.41 -17.43
N ARG A 698 -1.10 9.48 -17.21
CA ARG A 698 -0.62 10.86 -17.31
C ARG A 698 0.11 11.27 -16.04
N ALA A 699 1.38 11.68 -16.16
CA ALA A 699 2.16 12.17 -15.03
C ALA A 699 1.53 13.45 -14.46
N PHE A 700 1.39 13.52 -13.12
CA PHE A 700 0.95 14.71 -12.39
C PHE A 700 -0.44 15.25 -12.74
N GLU A 701 -1.32 14.46 -13.37
CA GLU A 701 -2.67 14.89 -13.75
C GLU A 701 -3.46 15.47 -12.55
N GLY A 702 -3.99 16.68 -12.69
CA GLY A 702 -4.74 17.39 -11.64
C GLY A 702 -3.90 18.15 -10.61
N ALA A 703 -2.56 18.09 -10.69
CA ALA A 703 -1.67 18.94 -9.89
C ALA A 703 -1.86 20.43 -10.24
N SER A 704 -1.48 21.33 -9.34
CA SER A 704 -1.56 22.77 -9.59
C SER A 704 -0.50 23.21 -10.61
N PHE A 705 -0.76 24.32 -11.31
CA PHE A 705 0.18 24.91 -12.27
C PHE A 705 1.59 25.13 -11.70
N ASP A 706 1.65 25.65 -10.47
CA ASP A 706 2.85 26.07 -9.73
C ASP A 706 3.49 24.94 -8.91
N ASP A 707 2.90 23.75 -8.93
CA ASP A 707 3.44 22.59 -8.22
C ASP A 707 4.84 22.27 -8.75
N ALA A 708 5.78 22.02 -7.84
CA ALA A 708 7.12 21.59 -8.19
C ALA A 708 7.13 20.15 -8.72
N GLY A 709 6.12 19.36 -8.36
CA GLY A 709 6.08 17.94 -8.63
C GLY A 709 7.12 17.18 -7.81
N TYR A 710 7.05 15.86 -7.92
CA TYR A 710 7.99 14.97 -7.26
C TYR A 710 9.41 15.25 -7.76
N MET A 711 10.36 15.47 -6.85
CA MET A 711 11.76 15.84 -7.18
C MET A 711 11.89 17.02 -8.16
N GLN A 712 11.05 18.05 -8.04
CA GLN A 712 11.07 19.23 -8.92
C GLN A 712 10.78 18.94 -10.41
N ARG A 713 10.32 17.72 -10.75
CA ARG A 713 10.15 17.26 -12.13
C ARG A 713 9.12 18.05 -12.93
N LEU A 714 8.26 18.88 -12.34
CA LEU A 714 7.37 19.77 -13.11
C LEU A 714 8.02 21.10 -13.51
N GLN A 715 9.28 21.32 -13.10
CA GLN A 715 10.01 22.58 -13.25
C GLN A 715 11.33 22.45 -14.04
N VAL A 716 11.74 21.24 -14.40
CA VAL A 716 12.99 20.99 -15.13
C VAL A 716 12.80 20.14 -16.38
N ASP A 717 13.71 20.31 -17.36
CA ASP A 717 13.78 19.45 -18.54
C ASP A 717 14.13 18.02 -18.11
N GLN A 718 13.51 17.03 -18.75
CA GLN A 718 13.75 15.61 -18.43
C GLN A 718 13.40 14.69 -19.58
N ASN A 719 13.88 13.45 -19.52
CA ASN A 719 13.43 12.38 -20.40
C ASN A 719 12.25 11.60 -19.82
N TYR A 720 11.23 11.33 -20.64
CA TYR A 720 10.18 10.34 -20.36
C TYR A 720 10.27 9.21 -21.38
N SER A 721 9.66 8.07 -21.10
CA SER A 721 9.54 7.01 -22.11
C SER A 721 8.57 7.40 -23.23
N ALA A 722 7.56 8.22 -22.94
CA ALA A 722 6.69 8.81 -23.95
C ALA A 722 6.18 10.21 -23.55
N VAL A 723 5.88 11.03 -24.55
CA VAL A 723 5.27 12.37 -24.41
C VAL A 723 3.93 12.43 -25.15
N SER A 724 3.10 13.44 -24.87
CA SER A 724 1.74 13.53 -25.39
C SER A 724 1.70 13.84 -26.89
N GLY A 725 0.85 13.12 -27.63
CA GLY A 725 0.52 13.44 -29.03
C GLY A 725 -0.23 14.76 -29.24
N GLU A 726 -0.68 15.42 -28.17
CA GLU A 726 -1.35 16.74 -28.24
C GLU A 726 -0.36 17.90 -28.40
N CYS A 727 0.93 17.67 -28.12
CA CYS A 727 2.04 18.57 -28.42
C CYS A 727 3.31 17.72 -28.59
N LEU A 728 3.56 17.26 -29.81
CA LEU A 728 4.62 16.30 -30.15
C LEU A 728 5.42 16.78 -31.35
N MET A 729 6.67 17.19 -31.11
CA MET A 729 7.64 17.52 -32.16
C MET A 729 8.53 16.32 -32.45
N VAL A 730 8.71 15.98 -33.74
CA VAL A 730 9.59 14.90 -34.20
C VAL A 730 10.33 15.33 -35.47
N LEU A 731 11.55 14.83 -35.68
CA LEU A 731 12.26 15.02 -36.96
C LEU A 731 11.50 14.29 -38.07
N ARG A 732 11.20 14.99 -39.18
CA ARG A 732 10.38 14.44 -40.28
C ARG A 732 11.01 13.18 -40.88
N GLU A 733 12.31 13.20 -41.16
CA GLU A 733 13.00 12.05 -41.74
C GLU A 733 12.92 10.83 -40.82
N LEU A 734 13.11 11.03 -39.51
CA LEU A 734 13.01 9.96 -38.52
C LEU A 734 11.59 9.40 -38.41
N PHE A 735 10.58 10.26 -38.40
CA PHE A 735 9.17 9.84 -38.39
C PHE A 735 8.84 8.97 -39.61
N LEU A 736 9.29 9.38 -40.80
CA LEU A 736 9.08 8.61 -42.04
C LEU A 736 9.88 7.32 -42.05
N GLN A 737 11.10 7.30 -41.50
CA GLN A 737 11.94 6.11 -41.38
C GLN A 737 11.32 5.04 -40.48
N LEU A 738 10.56 5.45 -39.46
CA LEU A 738 9.84 4.56 -38.54
C LEU A 738 8.41 4.23 -39.00
N ASP A 739 8.05 4.50 -40.25
CA ASP A 739 6.70 4.29 -40.82
C ASP A 739 5.58 5.06 -40.11
N GLY A 740 5.91 6.14 -39.38
CA GLY A 740 4.94 7.04 -38.76
C GLY A 740 4.13 6.41 -37.61
N PHE A 741 2.87 6.82 -37.46
CA PHE A 741 1.94 6.26 -36.48
C PHE A 741 1.36 4.92 -36.96
N ASP A 742 1.14 4.00 -36.03
CA ASP A 742 0.44 2.74 -36.32
C ASP A 742 -1.04 3.00 -36.67
N GLU A 743 -1.48 2.51 -37.83
CA GLU A 743 -2.83 2.76 -38.34
C GLU A 743 -3.88 1.77 -37.79
N SER A 744 -3.46 0.79 -36.99
CA SER A 744 -4.36 -0.18 -36.37
C SER A 744 -5.33 0.47 -35.38
N PRO A 745 -6.64 0.18 -35.47
CA PRO A 745 -7.63 0.63 -34.48
C PRO A 745 -7.33 0.17 -33.04
N LEU A 746 -6.54 -0.91 -32.89
CA LEU A 746 -6.15 -1.44 -31.57
C LEU A 746 -5.15 -0.53 -30.84
N LEU A 747 -4.34 0.25 -31.56
CA LEU A 747 -3.35 1.16 -30.96
C LEU A 747 -3.77 2.63 -31.05
N ALA A 748 -4.95 2.94 -31.58
CA ALA A 748 -5.40 4.31 -31.80
C ALA A 748 -5.34 5.22 -30.54
N PRO A 749 -5.71 4.78 -29.31
CA PRO A 749 -5.56 5.59 -28.10
C PRO A 749 -4.12 5.76 -27.63
N TRP A 750 -3.21 4.91 -28.12
CA TRP A 750 -1.83 4.76 -27.66
C TRP A 750 -0.81 5.07 -28.76
N LYS A 751 -1.23 5.72 -29.85
CA LYS A 751 -0.39 5.93 -31.06
C LYS A 751 0.88 6.73 -30.76
N ASP A 752 0.80 7.69 -29.85
CA ASP A 752 1.89 8.54 -29.40
C ASP A 752 2.84 7.77 -28.49
N VAL A 753 2.29 6.98 -27.56
CA VAL A 753 3.07 6.07 -26.70
C VAL A 753 3.83 5.04 -27.56
N ASP A 754 3.17 4.38 -28.51
CA ASP A 754 3.79 3.40 -29.40
C ASP A 754 4.92 4.01 -30.23
N LEU A 755 4.71 5.19 -30.81
CA LEU A 755 5.76 5.89 -31.58
C LEU A 755 6.96 6.25 -30.69
N CYS A 756 6.72 6.81 -29.51
CA CYS A 756 7.78 7.16 -28.56
C CYS A 756 8.59 5.93 -28.11
N LEU A 757 7.93 4.80 -27.89
CA LEU A 757 8.60 3.54 -27.54
C LEU A 757 9.42 2.98 -28.72
N ARG A 758 8.95 3.11 -29.97
CA ARG A 758 9.74 2.77 -31.16
C ARG A 758 10.95 3.67 -31.33
N LEU A 759 10.82 4.98 -31.09
CA LEU A 759 11.93 5.92 -31.07
C LEU A 759 12.98 5.52 -30.03
N GLN A 760 12.53 5.19 -28.82
CA GLN A 760 13.41 4.73 -27.74
C GLN A 760 14.12 3.40 -28.09
N GLN A 761 13.40 2.45 -28.69
CA GLN A 761 13.98 1.19 -29.16
C GLN A 761 15.03 1.40 -30.26
N ALA A 762 14.89 2.46 -31.07
CA ALA A 762 15.88 2.88 -32.06
C ALA A 762 17.05 3.68 -31.47
N GLY A 763 17.09 3.90 -30.15
CA GLY A 763 18.18 4.57 -29.44
C GLY A 763 18.00 6.07 -29.23
N TYR A 764 16.81 6.63 -29.54
CA TYR A 764 16.53 8.05 -29.36
C TYR A 764 15.90 8.37 -28.00
N LEU A 765 16.12 9.60 -27.53
CA LEU A 765 15.51 10.14 -26.31
C LEU A 765 14.18 10.83 -26.61
N ASN A 766 13.20 10.69 -25.72
CA ASN A 766 12.00 11.52 -25.72
C ASN A 766 12.12 12.56 -24.61
N VAL A 767 12.14 13.84 -24.98
CA VAL A 767 12.38 14.96 -24.05
C VAL A 767 11.06 15.65 -23.74
N TRP A 768 10.85 15.95 -22.47
CA TRP A 768 9.76 16.80 -22.01
C TRP A 768 10.35 18.07 -21.42
N THR A 769 9.81 19.22 -21.82
CA THR A 769 10.25 20.54 -21.31
C THR A 769 9.09 21.30 -20.65
N PRO A 770 9.26 21.80 -19.41
CA PRO A 770 8.28 22.65 -18.75
C PRO A 770 8.25 24.08 -19.31
N ARG A 771 9.24 24.45 -20.14
CA ARG A 771 9.36 25.78 -20.77
C ARG A 771 8.33 26.01 -21.87
N VAL A 772 7.75 24.93 -22.38
CA VAL A 772 6.65 24.97 -23.36
C VAL A 772 5.36 24.71 -22.61
N GLN A 773 4.49 25.71 -22.55
CA GLN A 773 3.21 25.64 -21.83
C GLN A 773 2.06 25.82 -22.81
N VAL A 774 1.19 24.82 -22.88
CA VAL A 774 0.04 24.81 -23.78
C VAL A 774 -1.22 24.53 -22.96
N LEU A 775 -2.20 25.43 -23.07
CA LEU A 775 -3.53 25.22 -22.50
C LEU A 775 -4.32 24.28 -23.41
N MET A 776 -5.04 23.32 -22.85
CA MET A 776 -5.84 22.35 -23.58
C MET A 776 -7.32 22.52 -23.21
N ASP A 777 -8.13 22.96 -24.17
CA ASP A 777 -9.59 22.87 -24.13
C ASP A 777 -10.01 21.46 -24.58
N ALA A 778 -9.55 20.46 -23.83
CA ALA A 778 -9.67 19.05 -24.18
C ALA A 778 -11.05 18.48 -23.81
N ALA A 779 -11.58 17.61 -24.69
CA ALA A 779 -12.73 16.78 -24.35
C ALA A 779 -12.32 15.72 -23.31
N GLU A 780 -13.29 15.15 -22.59
CA GLU A 780 -12.98 14.04 -21.68
C GLU A 780 -12.26 12.91 -22.43
N PRO A 781 -11.15 12.37 -21.88
CA PRO A 781 -10.42 11.30 -22.52
C PRO A 781 -11.33 10.08 -22.71
N ARG A 782 -11.42 9.57 -23.93
CA ARG A 782 -12.15 8.33 -24.19
C ARG A 782 -11.37 7.17 -23.59
N ALA A 783 -11.99 6.43 -22.67
CA ALA A 783 -11.38 5.23 -22.11
C ALA A 783 -11.03 4.21 -23.22
N SER A 784 -9.85 3.59 -23.11
CA SER A 784 -9.45 2.49 -23.99
C SER A 784 -10.32 1.26 -23.74
N SER A 785 -10.48 0.44 -24.78
CA SER A 785 -11.13 -0.88 -24.65
C SER A 785 -10.16 -1.93 -24.12
N VAL A 786 -10.69 -3.05 -23.63
CA VAL A 786 -9.90 -4.20 -23.17
C VAL A 786 -8.96 -4.71 -24.27
N GLU A 787 -9.41 -4.75 -25.52
CA GLU A 787 -8.64 -5.19 -26.68
C GLU A 787 -7.50 -4.23 -27.03
N GLN A 788 -7.72 -2.92 -26.84
CA GLN A 788 -6.69 -1.90 -27.07
C GLN A 788 -5.59 -1.98 -26.02
N ASP A 789 -5.97 -2.16 -24.74
CA ASP A 789 -5.00 -2.40 -23.67
C ASP A 789 -4.23 -3.70 -23.89
N ASP A 790 -4.92 -4.78 -24.26
CA ASP A 790 -4.31 -6.07 -24.54
C ASP A 790 -3.31 -6.00 -25.71
N ALA A 791 -3.57 -5.19 -26.72
CA ALA A 791 -2.63 -4.96 -27.81
C ALA A 791 -1.34 -4.26 -27.32
N MET A 792 -1.46 -3.30 -26.39
CA MET A 792 -0.30 -2.67 -25.76
C MET A 792 0.46 -3.66 -24.87
N TYR A 793 -0.22 -4.49 -24.08
CA TYR A 793 0.45 -5.52 -23.29
C TYR A 793 1.17 -6.54 -24.20
N ALA A 794 0.52 -6.99 -25.27
CA ALA A 794 1.12 -7.93 -26.21
C ALA A 794 2.41 -7.40 -26.85
N ARG A 795 2.45 -6.09 -27.14
CA ARG A 795 3.58 -5.46 -27.85
C ARG A 795 4.67 -4.95 -26.92
N TRP A 796 4.31 -4.36 -25.78
CA TRP A 796 5.23 -3.52 -24.99
C TRP A 796 5.34 -3.89 -23.51
N LEU A 797 4.70 -4.96 -23.02
CA LEU A 797 4.62 -5.27 -21.58
C LEU A 797 5.95 -5.19 -20.80
N PRO A 798 7.12 -5.65 -21.31
CA PRO A 798 8.39 -5.49 -20.61
C PRO A 798 8.75 -4.03 -20.32
N ALA A 799 8.55 -3.13 -21.30
CA ALA A 799 8.77 -1.69 -21.13
C ALA A 799 7.71 -1.06 -20.22
N LEU A 800 6.44 -1.49 -20.33
CA LEU A 800 5.37 -1.00 -19.44
C LEU A 800 5.61 -1.41 -17.98
N ALA A 801 6.17 -2.59 -17.76
CA ALA A 801 6.53 -3.09 -16.43
C ALA A 801 7.74 -2.34 -15.86
N ARG A 802 8.75 -1.99 -16.65
CA ARG A 802 9.96 -1.30 -16.18
C ARG A 802 10.20 -0.04 -17.01
N ASP A 803 9.48 1.01 -16.66
CA ASP A 803 9.65 2.34 -17.23
C ASP A 803 10.92 3.00 -16.66
N PRO A 804 11.94 3.30 -17.48
CA PRO A 804 13.14 4.00 -17.02
C PRO A 804 12.84 5.35 -16.35
N ALA A 805 11.74 6.01 -16.71
CA ALA A 805 11.34 7.30 -16.13
C ALA A 805 10.57 7.19 -14.80
N TYR A 806 10.28 5.97 -14.31
CA TYR A 806 9.43 5.72 -13.14
C TYR A 806 9.98 4.61 -12.22
N ASN A 807 10.42 5.01 -11.02
CA ASN A 807 11.04 4.10 -10.04
C ASN A 807 10.09 2.95 -9.64
N PRO A 808 10.57 1.69 -9.54
CA PRO A 808 9.76 0.53 -9.19
C PRO A 808 9.22 0.54 -7.75
N GLY A 809 9.78 1.38 -6.87
CA GLY A 809 9.26 1.66 -5.53
C GLY A 809 7.93 2.42 -5.53
N PHE A 810 7.48 2.94 -6.68
CA PHE A 810 6.16 3.55 -6.82
C PHE A 810 5.08 2.59 -7.33
N SER A 811 3.87 2.80 -6.81
CA SER A 811 2.67 2.11 -7.26
C SER A 811 2.29 2.53 -8.68
N VAL A 812 1.83 1.55 -9.46
CA VAL A 812 1.22 1.77 -10.78
C VAL A 812 -0.29 1.87 -10.73
N GLN A 813 -0.92 1.75 -9.55
CA GLN A 813 -2.36 1.94 -9.38
C GLN A 813 -2.72 3.32 -8.81
N ALA A 814 -1.71 4.07 -8.37
CA ALA A 814 -1.87 5.37 -7.75
C ALA A 814 -2.36 6.44 -8.74
N GLU A 815 -3.39 7.19 -8.36
CA GLU A 815 -3.75 8.43 -9.04
C GLU A 815 -2.56 9.41 -9.04
N GLN A 816 -2.33 10.09 -10.18
CA GLN A 816 -1.25 11.07 -10.43
C GLN A 816 0.19 10.50 -10.45
N GLY A 817 0.37 9.24 -10.07
CA GLY A 817 1.68 8.61 -9.88
C GLY A 817 2.37 9.01 -8.56
N PHE A 818 3.60 8.55 -8.38
CA PHE A 818 4.53 8.94 -7.30
C PHE A 818 4.07 8.65 -5.86
N LYS A 819 3.24 7.61 -5.67
CA LYS A 819 2.88 7.07 -4.34
C LYS A 819 3.58 5.74 -4.13
N LEU A 820 4.03 5.47 -2.91
CA LEU A 820 4.75 4.24 -2.58
C LEU A 820 3.94 2.98 -2.92
N ALA A 821 4.61 2.02 -3.56
CA ALA A 821 4.08 0.69 -3.80
C ALA A 821 3.97 -0.12 -2.50
N ASP A 822 3.17 -1.18 -2.54
CA ASP A 822 3.18 -2.21 -1.50
C ASP A 822 4.59 -2.80 -1.40
N PRO A 823 5.28 -2.69 -0.24
CA PRO A 823 6.62 -3.25 -0.09
C PRO A 823 6.65 -4.76 -0.31
N GLN A 824 5.56 -5.49 -0.04
CA GLN A 824 5.51 -6.94 -0.29
C GLN A 824 5.52 -7.30 -1.78
N LEU A 825 5.13 -6.36 -2.65
CA LEU A 825 5.15 -6.52 -4.11
C LEU A 825 6.37 -5.86 -4.76
N SER A 826 6.90 -4.79 -4.16
CA SER A 826 7.96 -3.96 -4.73
C SER A 826 9.36 -4.23 -4.18
N TRP A 827 9.49 -4.98 -3.08
CA TRP A 827 10.78 -5.25 -2.46
C TRP A 827 10.99 -6.74 -2.18
N ARG A 828 12.04 -7.33 -2.79
CA ARG A 828 12.49 -8.70 -2.52
C ARG A 828 14.01 -8.74 -2.48
N PRO A 829 14.63 -9.10 -1.35
CA PRO A 829 16.09 -9.02 -1.21
C PRO A 829 16.86 -10.07 -2.03
N LEU A 830 16.19 -11.10 -2.56
CA LEU A 830 16.81 -12.15 -3.38
C LEU A 830 16.60 -11.93 -4.90
N GLN A 831 16.03 -10.78 -5.30
CA GLN A 831 15.53 -10.55 -6.65
C GLN A 831 16.61 -10.61 -7.74
N SER A 832 17.86 -10.25 -7.44
CA SER A 832 18.94 -10.18 -8.44
C SER A 832 19.40 -11.56 -8.93
N TRP A 833 19.41 -12.60 -8.09
CA TRP A 833 19.88 -13.95 -8.49
C TRP A 833 18.87 -15.09 -8.28
N ARG A 834 17.71 -14.82 -7.66
CA ARG A 834 16.52 -15.71 -7.54
C ARG A 834 16.85 -17.19 -7.18
N PRO A 835 17.42 -17.47 -6.00
CA PRO A 835 17.80 -18.83 -5.59
C PRO A 835 16.60 -19.74 -5.25
N LEU A 836 15.40 -19.16 -5.09
CA LEU A 836 14.17 -19.85 -4.75
C LEU A 836 13.07 -19.52 -5.77
N PRO A 837 12.11 -20.44 -6.01
CA PRO A 837 10.95 -20.14 -6.83
C PRO A 837 10.08 -19.06 -6.17
N VAL A 838 9.61 -18.11 -6.96
CA VAL A 838 8.74 -17.01 -6.53
C VAL A 838 7.28 -17.39 -6.76
N VAL A 839 6.50 -17.39 -5.68
CA VAL A 839 5.08 -17.75 -5.71
C VAL A 839 4.20 -16.56 -5.37
N LEU A 840 3.25 -16.24 -6.26
CA LEU A 840 2.13 -15.35 -5.99
C LEU A 840 0.91 -16.20 -5.61
N ALA A 841 0.51 -16.18 -4.35
CA ALA A 841 -0.62 -16.95 -3.85
C ALA A 841 -1.83 -16.04 -3.56
N ARG A 842 -2.87 -16.14 -4.39
CA ARG A 842 -4.14 -15.42 -4.21
C ARG A 842 -5.16 -16.29 -3.50
N TYR A 843 -5.43 -15.95 -2.25
CA TYR A 843 -6.38 -16.67 -1.39
C TYR A 843 -7.75 -15.98 -1.39
N ALA A 844 -8.81 -16.77 -1.27
CA ALA A 844 -10.18 -16.26 -1.35
C ALA A 844 -10.67 -15.68 -0.02
N ASP A 845 -10.15 -16.19 1.11
CA ASP A 845 -10.56 -15.76 2.44
C ASP A 845 -9.44 -15.97 3.49
N ARG A 846 -9.46 -15.18 4.57
CA ARG A 846 -8.45 -15.28 5.65
C ARG A 846 -8.77 -16.36 6.69
N GLN A 847 -9.90 -17.04 6.55
CA GLN A 847 -10.40 -18.03 7.50
C GLN A 847 -10.48 -19.38 6.78
N GLY A 848 -11.15 -20.36 7.40
CA GLY A 848 -11.55 -21.63 6.75
C GLY A 848 -10.56 -22.17 5.70
N CYS A 849 -11.04 -22.28 4.45
CA CYS A 849 -10.27 -22.89 3.37
C CYS A 849 -9.04 -22.07 2.96
N GLY A 850 -9.13 -20.73 2.84
CA GLY A 850 -7.96 -19.92 2.49
C GLY A 850 -6.86 -19.99 3.55
N HIS A 851 -7.24 -20.13 4.81
CA HIS A 851 -6.30 -20.36 5.89
C HIS A 851 -5.53 -21.69 5.75
N TYR A 852 -6.24 -22.82 5.69
CA TYR A 852 -5.62 -24.15 5.72
C TYR A 852 -5.02 -24.59 4.39
N ARG A 853 -5.54 -24.09 3.25
CA ARG A 853 -5.11 -24.52 1.91
C ARG A 853 -4.09 -23.60 1.27
N MET A 854 -4.12 -22.31 1.61
CA MET A 854 -3.28 -21.31 0.95
C MET A 854 -2.29 -20.71 1.93
N ILE A 855 -2.76 -20.04 2.99
CA ILE A 855 -1.90 -19.26 3.90
C ILE A 855 -0.91 -20.15 4.66
N GLN A 856 -1.40 -21.21 5.30
CA GLN A 856 -0.54 -22.07 6.13
C GLN A 856 0.47 -22.88 5.30
N PRO A 857 0.09 -23.55 4.19
CA PRO A 857 1.05 -24.20 3.32
C PRO A 857 2.10 -23.24 2.73
N PHE A 858 1.67 -22.05 2.30
CA PHE A 858 2.58 -21.02 1.80
C PHE A 858 3.61 -20.62 2.86
N ASN A 859 3.17 -20.31 4.08
CA ASN A 859 4.06 -19.93 5.18
C ASN A 859 5.01 -21.08 5.54
N ALA A 860 4.50 -22.31 5.66
CA ALA A 860 5.34 -23.47 5.99
C ALA A 860 6.42 -23.75 4.93
N MET A 861 6.10 -23.67 3.64
CA MET A 861 7.09 -23.82 2.56
C MET A 861 8.10 -22.68 2.55
N ARG A 862 7.64 -21.45 2.81
CA ARG A 862 8.51 -20.28 2.87
C ARG A 862 9.49 -20.33 4.05
N ASP A 863 9.00 -20.72 5.22
CA ASP A 863 9.79 -20.82 6.44
C ASP A 863 10.77 -22.02 6.36
N ALA A 864 10.42 -23.06 5.60
CA ALA A 864 11.31 -24.16 5.23
C ALA A 864 12.32 -23.82 4.12
N GLY A 865 12.21 -22.64 3.50
CA GLY A 865 13.08 -22.21 2.40
C GLY A 865 12.87 -22.94 1.07
N GLU A 866 11.65 -23.41 0.82
CA GLU A 866 11.26 -24.05 -0.44
C GLU A 866 10.77 -23.06 -1.51
N LEU A 867 10.36 -21.87 -1.09
CA LEU A 867 9.88 -20.79 -1.96
C LEU A 867 10.07 -19.41 -1.32
N GLU A 868 9.95 -18.38 -2.14
CA GLU A 868 9.68 -17.00 -1.71
C GLU A 868 8.42 -16.45 -2.39
N GLY A 869 7.93 -15.27 -1.97
CA GLY A 869 6.83 -14.59 -2.65
C GLY A 869 5.83 -13.93 -1.71
N VAL A 870 4.59 -13.77 -2.18
CA VAL A 870 3.55 -12.96 -1.52
C VAL A 870 2.17 -13.64 -1.49
N LEU A 871 1.45 -13.41 -0.40
CA LEU A 871 0.04 -13.75 -0.24
C LEU A 871 -0.81 -12.52 -0.51
N SER A 872 -1.73 -12.57 -1.47
CA SER A 872 -2.61 -11.45 -1.83
C SER A 872 -4.08 -11.86 -1.83
N MET A 873 -4.99 -10.91 -1.59
CA MET A 873 -6.41 -11.07 -1.93
C MET A 873 -6.78 -10.34 -3.23
N GLY A 874 -6.02 -9.32 -3.61
CA GLY A 874 -6.26 -8.50 -4.79
C GLY A 874 -5.72 -9.14 -6.06
N THR A 875 -6.32 -8.76 -7.18
CA THR A 875 -5.84 -9.10 -8.53
C THR A 875 -4.76 -8.11 -8.94
N LEU A 876 -3.62 -8.62 -9.39
CA LEU A 876 -2.59 -7.79 -10.01
C LEU A 876 -2.93 -7.53 -11.49
N SER A 877 -2.71 -6.30 -11.95
CA SER A 877 -2.72 -5.98 -13.38
C SER A 877 -1.60 -6.73 -14.13
N PRO A 878 -1.67 -6.86 -15.48
CA PRO A 878 -0.58 -7.45 -16.26
C PRO A 878 0.79 -6.79 -15.99
N VAL A 879 0.80 -5.47 -15.80
CA VAL A 879 2.01 -4.68 -15.49
C VAL A 879 2.57 -5.02 -14.12
N GLU A 880 1.73 -5.05 -13.07
CA GLU A 880 2.16 -5.46 -11.72
C GLU A 880 2.68 -6.89 -11.69
N LEU A 881 2.02 -7.78 -12.43
CA LEU A 881 2.43 -9.18 -12.55
C LEU A 881 3.79 -9.31 -13.24
N ALA A 882 4.03 -8.52 -14.30
CA ALA A 882 5.32 -8.46 -14.99
C ALA A 882 6.41 -7.82 -14.12
N ARG A 883 6.10 -6.81 -13.30
CA ARG A 883 7.01 -6.24 -12.29
C ARG A 883 7.39 -7.26 -11.22
N PHE A 884 6.40 -7.98 -10.70
CA PHE A 884 6.61 -9.00 -9.68
C PHE A 884 7.31 -10.25 -10.23
N ALA A 885 7.09 -10.57 -11.51
CA ALA A 885 7.71 -11.68 -12.22
C ALA A 885 7.65 -13.03 -11.46
N PRO A 886 6.46 -13.52 -11.05
CA PRO A 886 6.36 -14.79 -10.33
C PRO A 886 6.73 -15.98 -11.23
N ASP A 887 7.27 -17.04 -10.63
CA ASP A 887 7.45 -18.33 -11.31
C ASP A 887 6.17 -19.17 -11.25
N VAL A 888 5.37 -18.99 -10.19
CA VAL A 888 4.09 -19.68 -9.96
C VAL A 888 3.02 -18.70 -9.50
N ILE A 889 1.81 -18.85 -10.02
CA ILE A 889 0.60 -18.16 -9.56
C ILE A 889 -0.39 -19.20 -9.04
N VAL A 890 -0.76 -19.12 -7.76
CA VAL A 890 -1.76 -20.01 -7.15
C VAL A 890 -3.03 -19.22 -6.90
N LEU A 891 -4.16 -19.69 -7.43
CA LEU A 891 -5.45 -19.01 -7.41
C LEU A 891 -6.48 -19.86 -6.69
N GLN A 892 -7.11 -19.34 -5.64
CA GLN A 892 -8.18 -20.05 -4.93
C GLN A 892 -9.55 -19.50 -5.30
N ARG A 893 -10.48 -20.41 -5.66
CA ARG A 893 -11.93 -20.13 -5.80
C ARG A 893 -12.27 -18.92 -6.71
N GLN A 894 -11.55 -18.77 -7.82
CA GLN A 894 -11.75 -17.67 -8.78
C GLN A 894 -12.83 -18.04 -9.80
N VAL A 895 -14.03 -17.47 -9.67
CA VAL A 895 -15.22 -17.90 -10.44
C VAL A 895 -16.09 -16.77 -10.96
N GLU A 896 -15.82 -15.52 -10.57
CA GLU A 896 -16.52 -14.34 -11.07
C GLU A 896 -15.98 -13.89 -12.44
N ASP A 897 -16.77 -13.14 -13.22
CA ASP A 897 -16.39 -12.76 -14.59
C ASP A 897 -15.13 -11.88 -14.64
N GLU A 898 -14.97 -10.96 -13.67
CA GLU A 898 -13.76 -10.13 -13.54
C GLU A 898 -12.52 -10.97 -13.21
N GLU A 899 -12.68 -11.97 -12.35
CA GLU A 899 -11.61 -12.90 -11.98
C GLU A 899 -11.21 -13.78 -13.16
N LEU A 900 -12.18 -14.29 -13.92
CA LEU A 900 -11.93 -15.08 -15.12
C LEU A 900 -11.24 -14.26 -16.22
N GLU A 901 -11.54 -12.97 -16.30
CA GLU A 901 -10.87 -12.06 -17.23
C GLU A 901 -9.42 -11.79 -16.81
N ALA A 902 -9.17 -11.62 -15.51
CA ALA A 902 -7.82 -11.56 -14.98
C ALA A 902 -7.03 -12.86 -15.26
N MET A 903 -7.65 -14.03 -15.07
CA MET A 903 -7.04 -15.32 -15.40
C MET A 903 -6.71 -15.45 -16.89
N ARG A 904 -7.59 -14.98 -17.77
CA ARG A 904 -7.32 -14.93 -19.22
C ARG A 904 -6.08 -14.08 -19.50
N ARG A 905 -5.98 -12.90 -18.90
CA ARG A 905 -4.80 -12.01 -19.02
C ARG A 905 -3.54 -12.64 -18.43
N MET A 906 -3.62 -13.31 -17.28
CA MET A 906 -2.50 -14.05 -16.70
C MET A 906 -1.98 -15.15 -17.65
N LYS A 907 -2.89 -15.89 -18.30
CA LYS A 907 -2.49 -16.88 -19.31
C LYS A 907 -1.89 -16.24 -20.56
N ALA A 908 -2.40 -15.10 -21.00
CA ALA A 908 -1.93 -14.42 -22.21
C ALA A 908 -0.58 -13.72 -22.02
N PHE A 909 -0.33 -13.16 -20.84
CA PHE A 909 0.75 -12.19 -20.62
C PHE A 909 1.76 -12.59 -19.53
N SER A 910 1.57 -13.73 -18.86
CA SER A 910 2.54 -14.25 -17.88
C SER A 910 3.04 -15.63 -18.29
N THR A 911 4.34 -15.86 -18.07
CA THR A 911 4.99 -17.16 -18.23
C THR A 911 4.88 -18.04 -16.99
N ALA A 912 4.37 -17.52 -15.88
CA ALA A 912 4.28 -18.24 -14.61
C ALA A 912 3.41 -19.51 -14.72
N PHE A 913 3.80 -20.56 -14.01
CA PHE A 913 2.98 -21.77 -13.88
C PHE A 913 1.74 -21.47 -13.04
N ARG A 914 0.54 -21.72 -13.57
CA ARG A 914 -0.72 -21.35 -12.92
C ARG A 914 -1.37 -22.56 -12.29
N VAL A 915 -1.73 -22.42 -11.03
CA VAL A 915 -2.39 -23.45 -10.22
C VAL A 915 -3.74 -22.93 -9.77
N PHE A 916 -4.79 -23.70 -9.99
CA PHE A 916 -6.09 -23.44 -9.38
C PHE A 916 -6.27 -24.33 -8.16
N GLU A 917 -6.72 -23.76 -7.04
CA GLU A 917 -6.92 -24.44 -5.76
C GLU A 917 -8.41 -24.47 -5.41
N LEU A 918 -8.90 -25.64 -5.01
CA LEU A 918 -10.26 -25.81 -4.51
C LEU A 918 -10.39 -26.85 -3.38
N ASP A 919 -11.01 -26.43 -2.28
CA ASP A 919 -11.25 -27.29 -1.09
C ASP A 919 -12.64 -27.94 -1.06
N ASP A 920 -13.65 -27.28 -1.61
CA ASP A 920 -15.06 -27.70 -1.52
C ASP A 920 -15.72 -27.84 -2.89
N TYR A 921 -16.71 -28.73 -2.98
CA TYR A 921 -17.52 -28.90 -4.18
C TYR A 921 -18.49 -27.71 -4.37
N LEU A 922 -18.14 -26.77 -5.25
CA LEU A 922 -18.97 -25.58 -5.49
C LEU A 922 -20.27 -25.83 -6.29
N PRO A 923 -20.33 -26.77 -7.25
CA PRO A 923 -21.57 -27.01 -7.98
C PRO A 923 -22.69 -27.54 -7.06
N ASN A 924 -23.93 -27.13 -7.32
CA ASN A 924 -25.11 -27.66 -6.62
C ASN A 924 -25.02 -27.59 -5.08
N LEU A 925 -24.57 -26.44 -4.54
CA LEU A 925 -24.55 -26.21 -3.09
C LEU A 925 -25.91 -26.54 -2.45
N PRO A 926 -25.93 -27.17 -1.25
CA PRO A 926 -27.16 -27.48 -0.53
C PRO A 926 -28.08 -26.27 -0.42
N LEU A 927 -29.40 -26.48 -0.49
CA LEU A 927 -30.41 -25.39 -0.50
C LEU A 927 -30.28 -24.42 0.69
N LYS A 928 -29.77 -24.90 1.83
CA LYS A 928 -29.57 -24.13 3.07
C LYS A 928 -28.17 -23.52 3.20
N SER A 929 -27.29 -23.66 2.20
CA SER A 929 -25.96 -23.06 2.21
C SER A 929 -26.07 -21.55 1.95
N ILE A 930 -25.54 -20.75 2.86
CA ILE A 930 -25.53 -19.28 2.78
C ILE A 930 -24.72 -18.79 1.57
N HIS A 931 -23.70 -19.56 1.15
CA HIS A 931 -22.85 -19.24 0.00
C HIS A 931 -23.57 -19.32 -1.35
N ARG A 932 -24.77 -19.92 -1.40
CA ARG A 932 -25.56 -20.07 -2.64
C ARG A 932 -26.02 -18.73 -3.23
N LEU A 933 -26.24 -17.70 -2.41
CA LEU A 933 -26.73 -16.39 -2.86
C LEU A 933 -25.70 -15.61 -3.68
N HIS A 934 -24.41 -15.90 -3.51
CA HIS A 934 -23.30 -15.18 -4.13
C HIS A 934 -22.62 -15.98 -5.25
N MET A 935 -23.11 -17.18 -5.57
CA MET A 935 -22.54 -18.01 -6.63
C MET A 935 -23.07 -17.61 -8.02
N PRO A 936 -22.22 -17.64 -9.07
CA PRO A 936 -22.67 -17.52 -10.45
C PRO A 936 -23.79 -18.51 -10.78
N LYS A 937 -24.77 -18.07 -11.59
CA LYS A 937 -25.93 -18.89 -11.97
C LYS A 937 -25.54 -20.21 -12.65
N ASP A 938 -24.39 -20.25 -13.32
CA ASP A 938 -23.79 -21.45 -13.94
C ASP A 938 -22.32 -21.62 -13.52
N ILE A 939 -22.13 -22.01 -12.25
CA ILE A 939 -20.82 -22.24 -11.65
C ILE A 939 -19.98 -23.29 -12.40
N VAL A 940 -20.60 -24.29 -13.02
CA VAL A 940 -19.87 -25.33 -13.78
C VAL A 940 -19.22 -24.73 -15.02
N ARG A 941 -19.94 -23.83 -15.72
CA ARG A 941 -19.38 -23.08 -16.85
C ARG A 941 -18.24 -22.16 -16.41
N SER A 942 -18.40 -21.43 -15.32
CA SER A 942 -17.34 -20.57 -14.77
C SER A 942 -16.09 -21.38 -14.41
N LEU A 943 -16.25 -22.49 -13.67
CA LEU A 943 -15.15 -23.38 -13.32
C LEU A 943 -14.47 -23.96 -14.57
N ARG A 944 -15.22 -24.44 -15.56
CA ARG A 944 -14.64 -24.94 -16.82
C ARG A 944 -13.82 -23.86 -17.53
N ARG A 945 -14.30 -22.62 -17.56
CA ARG A 945 -13.56 -21.50 -18.16
C ARG A 945 -12.30 -21.19 -17.35
N GLY A 946 -12.39 -21.06 -16.04
CA GLY A 946 -11.23 -20.81 -15.16
C GLY A 946 -10.17 -21.90 -15.26
N LEU A 947 -10.59 -23.17 -15.22
CA LEU A 947 -9.70 -24.33 -15.34
C LEU A 947 -9.02 -24.39 -16.72
N SER A 948 -9.64 -23.85 -17.78
CA SER A 948 -8.99 -23.76 -19.09
C SER A 948 -7.81 -22.76 -19.14
N TYR A 949 -7.69 -21.91 -18.11
CA TYR A 949 -6.64 -20.89 -18.02
C TYR A 949 -5.46 -21.27 -17.11
N VAL A 950 -5.51 -22.43 -16.45
CA VAL A 950 -4.44 -22.89 -15.54
C VAL A 950 -3.74 -24.12 -16.08
N ASP A 951 -2.56 -24.41 -15.54
CA ASP A 951 -1.74 -25.56 -15.93
C ASP A 951 -2.00 -26.77 -15.02
N ARG A 952 -2.48 -26.53 -13.79
CA ARG A 952 -2.75 -27.57 -12.79
C ARG A 952 -3.94 -27.23 -11.92
N PHE A 953 -4.70 -28.26 -11.56
CA PHE A 953 -5.80 -28.15 -10.60
C PHE A 953 -5.48 -28.94 -9.33
N VAL A 954 -5.46 -28.26 -8.19
CA VAL A 954 -5.16 -28.88 -6.88
C VAL A 954 -6.42 -28.90 -6.04
N VAL A 955 -6.76 -30.09 -5.53
CA VAL A 955 -7.95 -30.34 -4.72
C VAL A 955 -7.59 -31.00 -3.39
N SER A 956 -8.49 -30.95 -2.42
CA SER A 956 -8.23 -31.48 -1.07
C SER A 956 -8.49 -32.97 -0.90
N THR A 957 -9.32 -33.59 -1.76
CA THR A 957 -9.77 -34.99 -1.61
C THR A 957 -9.90 -35.73 -2.95
N GLU A 958 -9.79 -37.05 -2.90
CA GLU A 958 -9.99 -37.93 -4.06
C GLU A 958 -11.41 -37.84 -4.65
N PRO A 959 -12.51 -37.82 -3.86
CA PRO A 959 -13.85 -37.62 -4.41
C PRO A 959 -14.01 -36.29 -5.16
N LEU A 960 -13.35 -35.23 -4.71
CA LEU A 960 -13.36 -33.94 -5.42
C LEU A 960 -12.61 -34.03 -6.76
N ALA A 961 -11.48 -34.74 -6.80
CA ALA A 961 -10.76 -35.01 -8.04
C ALA A 961 -11.61 -35.83 -9.03
N GLU A 962 -12.30 -36.87 -8.56
CA GLU A 962 -13.21 -37.68 -9.39
C GLU A 962 -14.37 -36.84 -9.95
N ALA A 963 -14.97 -35.99 -9.12
CA ALA A 963 -16.09 -35.12 -9.52
C ALA A 963 -15.69 -34.15 -10.65
N PHE A 964 -14.41 -33.78 -10.72
CA PHE A 964 -13.86 -32.85 -11.71
C PHE A 964 -12.95 -33.48 -12.77
N ALA A 965 -12.82 -34.81 -12.81
CA ALA A 965 -11.93 -35.52 -13.74
C ALA A 965 -12.21 -35.19 -15.23
N GLY A 966 -13.44 -34.78 -15.57
CA GLY A 966 -13.81 -34.34 -16.92
C GLY A 966 -13.59 -32.86 -17.22
N LEU A 967 -13.10 -32.05 -16.27
CA LEU A 967 -12.89 -30.61 -16.44
C LEU A 967 -11.43 -30.18 -16.59
N HIS A 968 -10.47 -30.98 -16.11
CA HIS A 968 -9.04 -30.66 -16.21
C HIS A 968 -8.19 -31.93 -16.34
N GLY A 969 -7.13 -31.88 -17.16
CA GLY A 969 -6.29 -33.04 -17.47
C GLY A 969 -5.19 -33.34 -16.45
N GLU A 970 -4.82 -32.36 -15.62
CA GLU A 970 -3.83 -32.52 -14.55
C GLU A 970 -4.43 -32.08 -13.20
N ILE A 971 -4.87 -33.07 -12.42
CA ILE A 971 -5.50 -32.88 -11.11
C ILE A 971 -4.63 -33.54 -10.04
N ARG A 972 -4.22 -32.78 -9.01
CA ARG A 972 -3.49 -33.29 -7.85
C ARG A 972 -4.32 -33.21 -6.59
N VAL A 973 -4.31 -34.31 -5.83
CA VAL A 973 -4.93 -34.36 -4.51
C VAL A 973 -3.86 -34.09 -3.45
N VAL A 974 -4.07 -33.08 -2.62
CA VAL A 974 -3.24 -32.81 -1.45
C VAL A 974 -4.16 -32.67 -0.25
N ARG A 975 -4.01 -33.52 0.77
CA ARG A 975 -4.91 -33.49 1.93
C ARG A 975 -4.59 -32.32 2.87
N ASN A 976 -5.59 -31.88 3.61
CA ASN A 976 -5.43 -30.83 4.62
C ASN A 976 -4.53 -31.31 5.77
N ARG A 977 -3.74 -30.39 6.32
CA ARG A 977 -2.79 -30.62 7.41
C ARG A 977 -2.93 -29.52 8.45
N LEU A 978 -2.65 -29.84 9.71
CA LEU A 978 -2.72 -28.89 10.80
C LEU A 978 -1.39 -28.13 10.96
N PRO A 979 -1.39 -26.79 11.00
CA PRO A 979 -0.18 -26.01 11.22
C PRO A 979 0.42 -26.31 12.60
N VAL A 980 1.71 -26.69 12.63
CA VAL A 980 2.40 -27.13 13.86
C VAL A 980 2.34 -26.06 14.95
N GLY A 981 2.69 -24.82 14.62
CA GLY A 981 2.73 -23.71 15.58
C GLY A 981 1.39 -23.32 16.19
N TRP A 982 0.27 -23.82 15.68
CA TRP A 982 -1.07 -23.56 16.24
C TRP A 982 -1.60 -24.71 17.08
N TRP A 983 -1.25 -25.95 16.72
CA TRP A 983 -1.94 -27.13 17.25
C TRP A 983 -1.05 -28.03 18.11
N ALA A 984 0.27 -28.01 17.92
CA ALA A 984 1.17 -28.99 18.53
C ALA A 984 1.22 -28.88 20.07
N GLU A 985 1.16 -27.67 20.60
CA GLU A 985 1.30 -27.38 22.04
C GLU A 985 -0.03 -27.37 22.80
N LEU A 986 -1.15 -27.55 22.10
CA LEU A 986 -2.46 -27.55 22.74
C LEU A 986 -2.70 -28.81 23.56
N SER A 987 -3.38 -28.63 24.70
CA SER A 987 -3.83 -29.69 25.59
C SER A 987 -5.25 -29.44 26.06
N SER A 988 -6.02 -30.51 26.19
CA SER A 988 -7.35 -30.48 26.79
C SER A 988 -7.38 -31.31 28.07
N GLU A 989 -8.19 -30.86 29.01
CA GLU A 989 -8.52 -31.61 30.22
C GLU A 989 -9.68 -32.56 29.95
N ARG A 990 -9.82 -33.60 30.79
CA ARG A 990 -10.90 -34.60 30.70
C ARG A 990 -11.73 -34.53 31.97
N ARG A 991 -13.04 -34.82 31.86
CA ARG A 991 -13.97 -34.97 33.00
C ARG A 991 -14.05 -33.73 33.90
N VAL A 992 -14.02 -32.55 33.30
CA VAL A 992 -14.16 -31.28 34.03
C VAL A 992 -15.60 -30.96 34.39
N GLY A 993 -16.57 -31.58 33.71
CA GLY A 993 -18.01 -31.40 33.93
C GLY A 993 -18.58 -32.33 35.00
N ALA A 994 -19.80 -32.02 35.47
CA ALA A 994 -20.53 -32.89 36.40
C ALA A 994 -21.10 -34.13 35.68
N LYS A 995 -21.33 -34.00 34.36
CA LYS A 995 -21.63 -35.10 33.43
C LYS A 995 -20.60 -35.12 32.30
N PRO A 996 -20.50 -36.22 31.52
CA PRO A 996 -19.64 -36.24 30.34
C PRO A 996 -19.96 -35.08 29.40
N ARG A 997 -18.93 -34.34 28.99
CA ARG A 997 -19.06 -33.18 28.10
C ARG A 997 -19.04 -33.65 26.66
N VAL A 998 -20.18 -33.55 25.98
CA VAL A 998 -20.32 -33.96 24.58
C VAL A 998 -20.51 -32.72 23.73
N GLY A 999 -19.66 -32.53 22.73
CA GLY A 999 -19.61 -31.26 22.00
C GLY A 999 -19.63 -31.35 20.49
N TRP A 1000 -20.05 -30.23 19.90
CA TRP A 1000 -20.03 -29.98 18.46
C TRP A 1000 -19.47 -28.58 18.18
N ALA A 1001 -18.69 -28.46 17.11
CA ALA A 1001 -18.09 -27.21 16.67
C ALA A 1001 -18.28 -27.03 15.17
N GLY A 1002 -18.79 -25.87 14.76
CA GLY A 1002 -19.00 -25.53 13.35
C GLY A 1002 -19.73 -24.20 13.13
N GLY A 1003 -19.61 -23.67 11.92
CA GLY A 1003 -20.25 -22.42 11.50
C GLY A 1003 -21.67 -22.60 10.94
N VAL A 1004 -22.32 -21.47 10.65
CA VAL A 1004 -23.72 -21.38 10.16
C VAL A 1004 -24.03 -22.20 8.89
N GLY A 1005 -23.01 -22.49 8.07
CA GLY A 1005 -23.12 -23.36 6.88
C GLY A 1005 -23.46 -24.82 7.17
N HIS A 1006 -23.39 -25.27 8.43
CA HIS A 1006 -23.67 -26.65 8.86
C HIS A 1006 -25.07 -26.87 9.43
N THR A 1007 -26.00 -25.93 9.23
CA THR A 1007 -27.36 -26.04 9.78
C THR A 1007 -28.06 -27.35 9.39
N GLY A 1008 -27.89 -27.81 8.14
CA GLY A 1008 -28.44 -29.08 7.67
C GLY A 1008 -27.80 -30.32 8.33
N ASP A 1009 -26.49 -30.27 8.58
CA ASP A 1009 -25.76 -31.37 9.23
C ASP A 1009 -26.19 -31.53 10.71
N LEU A 1010 -26.42 -30.41 11.40
CA LEU A 1010 -26.90 -30.39 12.80
C LEU A 1010 -28.33 -30.91 12.95
N GLU A 1011 -29.19 -30.73 11.94
CA GLU A 1011 -30.57 -31.22 11.97
C GLU A 1011 -30.66 -32.73 12.16
N LEU A 1012 -29.65 -33.49 11.72
CA LEU A 1012 -29.57 -34.94 11.83
C LEU A 1012 -29.54 -35.44 13.29
N ILE A 1013 -28.98 -34.63 14.18
CA ILE A 1013 -28.79 -34.99 15.59
C ILE A 1013 -29.66 -34.17 16.55
N VAL A 1014 -30.60 -33.36 16.04
CA VAL A 1014 -31.48 -32.53 16.90
C VAL A 1014 -32.24 -33.38 17.92
N ASP A 1015 -32.85 -34.48 17.48
CA ASP A 1015 -33.62 -35.33 18.39
C ASP A 1015 -32.70 -36.18 19.29
N VAL A 1016 -31.49 -36.51 18.82
CA VAL A 1016 -30.45 -37.18 19.64
C VAL A 1016 -30.04 -36.27 20.81
N ILE A 1017 -29.85 -34.97 20.54
CA ILE A 1017 -29.50 -33.97 21.56
C ILE A 1017 -30.60 -33.87 22.63
N LYS A 1018 -31.87 -33.85 22.21
CA LYS A 1018 -33.02 -33.79 23.12
C LYS A 1018 -33.12 -35.03 23.99
N GLU A 1019 -32.97 -36.22 23.40
CA GLU A 1019 -33.03 -37.51 24.10
C GLU A 1019 -31.96 -37.59 25.20
N LEU A 1020 -30.74 -37.16 24.90
CA LEU A 1020 -29.59 -37.30 25.80
C LEU A 1020 -29.32 -36.07 26.68
N ALA A 1021 -30.15 -35.02 26.63
CA ALA A 1021 -29.97 -33.79 27.42
C ALA A 1021 -29.91 -34.04 28.95
N GLY A 1022 -30.51 -35.14 29.42
CA GLY A 1022 -30.43 -35.58 30.82
C GLY A 1022 -29.15 -36.36 31.17
N GLU A 1023 -28.43 -36.90 30.18
CA GLU A 1023 -27.30 -37.83 30.36
C GLU A 1023 -25.93 -37.15 30.19
N VAL A 1024 -25.86 -36.05 29.42
CA VAL A 1024 -24.59 -35.37 29.08
C VAL A 1024 -24.68 -33.84 29.23
N GLU A 1025 -23.52 -33.18 29.28
CA GLU A 1025 -23.40 -31.73 29.14
C GLU A 1025 -23.11 -31.38 27.67
N TRP A 1026 -24.10 -30.82 26.97
CA TRP A 1026 -23.95 -30.41 25.58
C TRP A 1026 -23.16 -29.10 25.47
N VAL A 1027 -22.02 -29.15 24.77
CA VAL A 1027 -21.13 -28.00 24.53
C VAL A 1027 -21.11 -27.63 23.05
N PHE A 1028 -21.52 -26.41 22.70
CA PHE A 1028 -21.55 -25.95 21.31
C PHE A 1028 -20.54 -24.84 21.06
N PHE A 1029 -19.87 -24.88 19.92
CA PHE A 1029 -18.94 -23.84 19.50
C PHE A 1029 -19.20 -23.38 18.06
N GLY A 1030 -19.32 -22.06 17.85
CA GLY A 1030 -19.55 -21.42 16.57
C GLY A 1030 -21.02 -21.03 16.38
N MET A 1031 -21.89 -22.00 16.14
CA MET A 1031 -23.33 -21.76 15.96
C MET A 1031 -24.20 -22.73 16.78
N CYS A 1032 -25.38 -22.29 17.19
CA CYS A 1032 -26.37 -23.14 17.86
C CYS A 1032 -27.77 -22.71 17.41
N PRO A 1033 -28.60 -23.59 16.81
CA PRO A 1033 -29.97 -23.24 16.46
C PRO A 1033 -30.80 -22.92 17.70
N ASP A 1034 -31.71 -21.94 17.62
CA ASP A 1034 -32.56 -21.52 18.76
C ASP A 1034 -33.34 -22.69 19.37
N LYS A 1035 -33.82 -23.61 18.52
CA LYS A 1035 -34.54 -24.82 18.94
C LYS A 1035 -33.72 -25.79 19.81
N LEU A 1036 -32.39 -25.71 19.74
CA LEU A 1036 -31.48 -26.52 20.55
C LEU A 1036 -31.03 -25.82 21.82
N ARG A 1037 -31.13 -24.49 21.88
CA ARG A 1037 -30.67 -23.67 23.02
C ARG A 1037 -31.15 -24.16 24.39
N PRO A 1038 -32.40 -24.61 24.58
CA PRO A 1038 -32.88 -25.10 25.88
C PRO A 1038 -32.18 -26.38 26.38
N TYR A 1039 -31.52 -27.13 25.48
CA TYR A 1039 -30.86 -28.41 25.79
C TYR A 1039 -29.34 -28.29 25.88
N VAL A 1040 -28.78 -27.12 25.52
CA VAL A 1040 -27.33 -26.87 25.49
C VAL A 1040 -26.88 -26.38 26.86
N HIS A 1041 -25.87 -27.05 27.43
CA HIS A 1041 -25.28 -26.66 28.71
C HIS A 1041 -24.36 -25.45 28.54
N GLU A 1042 -23.54 -25.46 27.49
CA GLU A 1042 -22.51 -24.45 27.26
C GLU A 1042 -22.43 -24.08 25.79
N PHE A 1043 -22.25 -22.80 25.50
CA PHE A 1043 -22.10 -22.31 24.14
C PHE A 1043 -21.08 -21.19 24.01
N HIS A 1044 -20.26 -21.33 22.98
CA HIS A 1044 -19.28 -20.36 22.54
C HIS A 1044 -19.62 -19.89 21.13
N GLY A 1045 -19.60 -18.57 20.91
CA GLY A 1045 -19.74 -17.99 19.57
C GLY A 1045 -18.51 -18.26 18.70
N GLY A 1046 -18.56 -17.84 17.44
CA GLY A 1046 -17.36 -17.85 16.58
C GLY A 1046 -16.31 -16.87 17.08
N VAL A 1047 -15.04 -17.26 17.01
CA VAL A 1047 -13.88 -16.41 17.37
C VAL A 1047 -12.99 -16.14 16.16
N PRO A 1048 -12.13 -15.11 16.20
CA PRO A 1048 -11.08 -14.94 15.22
C PRO A 1048 -10.25 -16.21 15.02
N ILE A 1049 -9.87 -16.49 13.77
CA ILE A 1049 -9.24 -17.77 13.39
C ILE A 1049 -7.97 -18.10 14.18
N HIS A 1050 -7.21 -17.11 14.66
CA HIS A 1050 -5.99 -17.34 15.45
C HIS A 1050 -6.26 -17.80 16.91
N GLN A 1051 -7.44 -17.50 17.47
CA GLN A 1051 -7.86 -17.97 18.79
C GLN A 1051 -8.62 -19.31 18.73
N TYR A 1052 -9.10 -19.67 17.53
CA TYR A 1052 -9.91 -20.86 17.31
C TYR A 1052 -9.30 -22.16 17.86
N PRO A 1053 -8.00 -22.48 17.63
CA PRO A 1053 -7.41 -23.71 18.15
C PRO A 1053 -7.42 -23.77 19.68
N ALA A 1054 -7.03 -22.68 20.35
CA ALA A 1054 -6.97 -22.59 21.80
C ALA A 1054 -8.37 -22.72 22.44
N LEU A 1055 -9.36 -22.00 21.90
CA LEU A 1055 -10.74 -22.11 22.38
C LEU A 1055 -11.33 -23.49 22.14
N LEU A 1056 -11.04 -24.13 20.99
CA LEU A 1056 -11.49 -25.49 20.73
C LEU A 1056 -10.91 -26.48 21.76
N ALA A 1057 -9.61 -26.36 22.06
CA ALA A 1057 -8.95 -27.20 23.06
C ALA A 1057 -9.52 -26.96 24.47
N SER A 1058 -9.85 -25.71 24.82
CA SER A 1058 -10.39 -25.36 26.14
C SER A 1058 -11.82 -25.82 26.38
N LEU A 1059 -12.53 -26.31 25.36
CA LEU A 1059 -13.87 -26.89 25.55
C LEU A 1059 -13.86 -28.15 26.43
N ASN A 1060 -12.70 -28.81 26.55
CA ASN A 1060 -12.48 -29.98 27.41
C ASN A 1060 -13.55 -31.05 27.19
N LEU A 1061 -13.76 -31.43 25.92
CA LEU A 1061 -14.79 -32.40 25.53
C LEU A 1061 -14.34 -33.82 25.90
N ASP A 1062 -15.23 -34.57 26.54
CA ASP A 1062 -15.05 -36.00 26.75
C ASP A 1062 -15.41 -36.80 25.49
N LEU A 1063 -16.22 -36.22 24.59
CA LEU A 1063 -16.63 -36.80 23.31
C LEU A 1063 -17.02 -35.69 22.33
N ALA A 1064 -16.54 -35.77 21.08
CA ALA A 1064 -16.92 -34.83 20.02
C ALA A 1064 -17.78 -35.50 18.95
N LEU A 1065 -18.74 -34.76 18.40
CA LEU A 1065 -19.61 -35.23 17.32
C LEU A 1065 -19.30 -34.49 16.00
N ALA A 1066 -19.20 -35.25 14.91
CA ALA A 1066 -19.01 -34.71 13.56
C ALA A 1066 -20.08 -35.27 12.59
N PRO A 1067 -21.34 -34.82 12.68
CA PRO A 1067 -22.39 -35.24 11.77
C PRO A 1067 -22.23 -34.58 10.40
N LEU A 1068 -22.56 -35.31 9.33
CA LEU A 1068 -22.65 -34.81 7.96
C LEU A 1068 -23.81 -35.49 7.23
N GLU A 1069 -24.62 -34.72 6.50
CA GLU A 1069 -25.64 -35.27 5.61
C GLU A 1069 -25.00 -36.03 4.44
N GLN A 1070 -25.65 -37.09 3.96
CA GLN A 1070 -25.15 -37.84 2.81
C GLN A 1070 -25.57 -37.16 1.50
N ASN A 1071 -24.67 -36.37 0.93
CA ASN A 1071 -24.84 -35.70 -0.35
C ASN A 1071 -23.46 -35.52 -1.02
N LEU A 1072 -23.44 -35.24 -2.34
CA LEU A 1072 -22.19 -35.13 -3.10
C LEU A 1072 -21.26 -34.04 -2.56
N PHE A 1073 -21.82 -32.94 -2.03
CA PHE A 1073 -21.05 -31.85 -1.42
C PHE A 1073 -20.24 -32.36 -0.22
N ASN A 1074 -20.91 -33.07 0.70
CA ASN A 1074 -20.29 -33.63 1.90
C ASN A 1074 -19.37 -34.82 1.59
N ASP A 1075 -19.67 -35.63 0.56
CA ASP A 1075 -18.77 -36.71 0.12
C ASP A 1075 -17.43 -36.16 -0.40
N CYS A 1076 -17.40 -34.93 -0.89
CA CYS A 1076 -16.19 -34.25 -1.35
C CYS A 1076 -15.45 -33.46 -0.26
N LYS A 1077 -16.05 -33.25 0.92
CA LYS A 1077 -15.42 -32.48 2.01
C LYS A 1077 -14.13 -33.14 2.51
N SER A 1078 -13.25 -32.33 3.08
CA SER A 1078 -12.07 -32.84 3.79
C SER A 1078 -12.41 -33.38 5.19
N ASN A 1079 -11.49 -34.17 5.75
CA ASN A 1079 -11.58 -34.72 7.10
C ASN A 1079 -11.14 -33.73 8.21
N LEU A 1080 -10.97 -32.44 7.88
CA LEU A 1080 -10.33 -31.44 8.75
C LEU A 1080 -10.93 -31.40 10.16
N ARG A 1081 -12.26 -31.52 10.30
CA ARG A 1081 -12.95 -31.54 11.58
C ARG A 1081 -12.49 -32.67 12.50
N LEU A 1082 -12.20 -33.85 11.94
CA LEU A 1082 -11.68 -35.00 12.70
C LEU A 1082 -10.25 -34.75 13.17
N LEU A 1083 -9.45 -34.03 12.38
CA LEU A 1083 -8.08 -33.67 12.73
C LEU A 1083 -8.06 -32.68 13.89
N GLU A 1084 -8.89 -31.63 13.83
CA GLU A 1084 -8.99 -30.60 14.87
C GLU A 1084 -9.44 -31.20 16.21
N TYR A 1085 -10.46 -32.06 16.22
CA TYR A 1085 -10.84 -32.79 17.44
C TYR A 1085 -9.77 -33.77 17.90
N GLY A 1086 -9.16 -34.47 16.94
CA GLY A 1086 -8.15 -35.47 17.22
C GLY A 1086 -6.91 -34.89 17.89
N VAL A 1087 -6.39 -33.75 17.42
CA VAL A 1087 -5.20 -33.14 18.03
C VAL A 1087 -5.46 -32.62 19.45
N CYS A 1088 -6.70 -32.20 19.77
CA CYS A 1088 -7.14 -31.89 21.13
C CYS A 1088 -7.28 -33.14 22.02
N GLY A 1089 -7.25 -34.35 21.44
CA GLY A 1089 -7.43 -35.61 22.17
C GLY A 1089 -8.88 -35.96 22.45
N PHE A 1090 -9.82 -35.34 21.74
CA PHE A 1090 -11.23 -35.68 21.82
C PHE A 1090 -11.51 -36.97 21.02
N PRO A 1091 -12.08 -38.01 21.62
CA PRO A 1091 -12.63 -39.11 20.85
C PRO A 1091 -13.83 -38.62 20.03
N VAL A 1092 -14.01 -39.18 18.82
CA VAL A 1092 -14.98 -38.66 17.85
C VAL A 1092 -15.98 -39.73 17.41
N ILE A 1093 -17.27 -39.36 17.42
CA ILE A 1093 -18.32 -40.06 16.68
C ILE A 1093 -18.66 -39.24 15.44
N CYS A 1094 -18.64 -39.85 14.26
CA CYS A 1094 -18.94 -39.19 13.00
C CYS A 1094 -19.90 -39.97 12.11
N SER A 1095 -20.51 -39.27 11.15
CA SER A 1095 -21.33 -39.92 10.12
C SER A 1095 -20.49 -40.87 9.26
N ASP A 1096 -21.07 -42.02 8.89
CA ASP A 1096 -20.48 -42.95 7.94
C ASP A 1096 -20.67 -42.46 6.49
N VAL A 1097 -19.91 -41.42 6.13
CA VAL A 1097 -19.90 -40.74 4.82
C VAL A 1097 -18.53 -40.85 4.16
N ARG A 1098 -18.47 -40.70 2.83
CA ARG A 1098 -17.28 -41.02 2.02
C ARG A 1098 -16.02 -40.28 2.49
N CYS A 1099 -16.15 -39.00 2.84
CA CYS A 1099 -15.05 -38.15 3.28
C CYS A 1099 -14.38 -38.60 4.59
N TYR A 1100 -15.01 -39.47 5.37
CA TYR A 1100 -14.46 -39.99 6.63
C TYR A 1100 -13.99 -41.45 6.56
N GLN A 1101 -14.15 -42.15 5.42
CA GLN A 1101 -13.86 -43.58 5.29
C GLN A 1101 -12.39 -43.89 4.88
N GLY A 1102 -11.65 -42.94 4.29
CA GLY A 1102 -10.38 -43.20 3.59
C GLY A 1102 -9.08 -42.90 4.33
N ASP A 1103 -9.13 -42.43 5.59
CA ASP A 1103 -7.97 -41.85 6.29
C ASP A 1103 -7.41 -42.70 7.44
N ASP A 1104 -7.99 -43.88 7.69
CA ASP A 1104 -7.61 -44.79 8.78
C ASP A 1104 -7.55 -44.11 10.17
N LEU A 1105 -8.33 -43.04 10.38
CA LEU A 1105 -8.44 -42.37 11.68
C LEU A 1105 -9.23 -43.25 12.67
N PRO A 1106 -8.77 -43.44 13.92
CA PRO A 1106 -9.47 -44.19 14.95
C PRO A 1106 -10.66 -43.39 15.48
N VAL A 1107 -11.78 -43.46 14.75
CA VAL A 1107 -13.05 -42.78 15.06
C VAL A 1107 -14.22 -43.76 14.99
N THR A 1108 -15.29 -43.48 15.73
CA THR A 1108 -16.52 -44.28 15.72
C THR A 1108 -17.46 -43.76 14.62
N ARG A 1109 -17.65 -44.55 13.56
CA ARG A 1109 -18.54 -44.19 12.44
C ARG A 1109 -19.93 -44.78 12.65
N VAL A 1110 -20.96 -43.96 12.44
CA VAL A 1110 -22.36 -44.39 12.58
C VAL A 1110 -23.17 -44.01 11.35
N LYS A 1111 -24.18 -44.84 11.01
CA LYS A 1111 -25.16 -44.46 10.00
C LYS A 1111 -26.01 -43.31 10.52
N ASN A 1112 -26.49 -42.44 9.64
CA ASN A 1112 -27.34 -41.29 9.98
C ASN A 1112 -28.77 -41.70 10.39
N ARG A 1113 -28.91 -42.57 11.39
CA ARG A 1113 -30.16 -42.99 12.01
C ARG A 1113 -30.10 -42.64 13.49
N PHE A 1114 -31.19 -42.09 14.02
CA PHE A 1114 -31.30 -41.67 15.43
C PHE A 1114 -30.75 -42.71 16.42
N ARG A 1115 -31.15 -43.98 16.25
CA ARG A 1115 -30.73 -45.07 17.15
C ARG A 1115 -29.23 -45.33 17.13
N ASP A 1116 -28.58 -45.30 15.96
CA ASP A 1116 -27.15 -45.59 15.88
C ASP A 1116 -26.33 -44.50 16.57
N TRP A 1117 -26.73 -43.23 16.46
CA TRP A 1117 -26.12 -42.12 17.18
C TRP A 1117 -26.31 -42.25 18.71
N VAL A 1118 -27.53 -42.52 19.16
CA VAL A 1118 -27.83 -42.69 20.61
C VAL A 1118 -27.06 -43.88 21.20
N ASP A 1119 -27.09 -45.03 20.52
CA ASP A 1119 -26.41 -46.26 20.98
C ASP A 1119 -24.89 -46.04 21.05
N ALA A 1120 -24.29 -45.35 20.06
CA ALA A 1120 -22.87 -45.04 20.07
C ALA A 1120 -22.48 -44.04 21.16
N ILE A 1121 -23.25 -42.96 21.37
CA ILE A 1121 -22.98 -42.00 22.44
C ILE A 1121 -23.08 -42.69 23.80
N ARG A 1122 -24.15 -43.48 24.04
CA ARG A 1122 -24.32 -44.25 25.29
C ARG A 1122 -23.18 -45.24 25.54
N ALA A 1123 -22.67 -45.90 24.49
CA ALA A 1123 -21.51 -46.79 24.61
C ALA A 1123 -20.25 -46.02 25.06
N HIS A 1124 -20.00 -44.84 24.49
CA HIS A 1124 -18.84 -44.02 24.85
C HIS A 1124 -18.93 -43.44 26.27
N ILE A 1125 -20.08 -42.91 26.66
CA ILE A 1125 -20.27 -42.33 28.01
C ILE A 1125 -20.37 -43.41 29.11
N GLY A 1126 -20.67 -44.66 28.74
CA GLY A 1126 -20.70 -45.80 29.67
C GLY A 1126 -19.31 -46.31 30.09
N ASP A 1127 -18.26 -46.04 29.30
CA ASP A 1127 -16.85 -46.34 29.62
C ASP A 1127 -15.94 -45.20 29.16
N LEU A 1128 -15.78 -44.20 30.02
CA LEU A 1128 -14.96 -43.03 29.74
C LEU A 1128 -13.45 -43.32 29.70
N ASP A 1129 -12.98 -44.43 30.30
CA ASP A 1129 -11.56 -44.81 30.26
C ASP A 1129 -11.21 -45.41 28.88
N ALA A 1130 -12.08 -46.28 28.34
CA ALA A 1130 -11.96 -46.75 26.96
C ALA A 1130 -12.09 -45.59 25.95
N THR A 1131 -13.06 -44.70 26.16
CA THR A 1131 -13.28 -43.53 25.30
C THR A 1131 -12.07 -42.58 25.30
N ALA A 1132 -11.44 -42.32 26.45
CA ALA A 1132 -10.23 -41.51 26.54
C ALA A 1132 -9.05 -42.13 25.75
N ARG A 1133 -8.86 -43.46 25.84
CA ARG A 1133 -7.81 -44.17 25.08
C ARG A 1133 -7.98 -44.01 23.57
N ILE A 1134 -9.20 -44.09 23.06
CA ILE A 1134 -9.50 -43.84 21.64
C ILE A 1134 -9.10 -42.41 21.25
N GLY A 1135 -9.41 -41.42 22.09
CA GLY A 1135 -9.00 -40.03 21.88
C GLY A 1135 -7.48 -39.84 21.88
N ASP A 1136 -6.75 -40.52 22.75
CA ASP A 1136 -5.28 -40.48 22.79
C ASP A 1136 -4.65 -41.15 21.57
N GLU A 1137 -5.20 -42.27 21.11
CA GLU A 1137 -4.78 -42.93 19.86
C GLU A 1137 -5.01 -42.03 18.64
N LEU A 1138 -6.17 -41.36 18.57
CA LEU A 1138 -6.47 -40.39 17.52
C LEU A 1138 -5.47 -39.22 17.54
N ARG A 1139 -5.20 -38.65 18.71
CA ARG A 1139 -4.22 -37.57 18.88
C ARG A 1139 -2.83 -37.97 18.43
N ALA A 1140 -2.37 -39.17 18.82
CA ALA A 1140 -1.08 -39.68 18.43
C ALA A 1140 -0.98 -39.85 16.90
N LYS A 1141 -2.04 -40.33 16.25
CA LYS A 1141 -2.09 -40.46 14.79
C LYS A 1141 -2.10 -39.11 14.08
N VAL A 1142 -2.89 -38.15 14.55
CA VAL A 1142 -2.93 -36.80 13.96
C VAL A 1142 -1.58 -36.10 14.09
N ARG A 1143 -0.95 -36.13 15.28
CA ARG A 1143 0.35 -35.51 15.52
C ARG A 1143 1.48 -36.12 14.67
N ARG A 1144 1.38 -37.41 14.34
CA ARG A 1144 2.40 -38.10 13.54
C ARG A 1144 2.21 -37.91 12.03
N ASP A 1145 0.97 -38.00 11.54
CA ASP A 1145 0.71 -38.19 10.10
C ASP A 1145 0.00 -36.99 9.45
N TRP A 1146 -0.54 -36.05 10.24
CA TRP A 1146 -1.46 -34.98 9.77
C TRP A 1146 -1.01 -33.56 10.12
N MET A 1147 0.18 -33.39 10.67
CA MET A 1147 0.79 -32.08 10.90
C MET A 1147 1.42 -31.53 9.62
N LEU A 1148 1.48 -30.21 9.49
CA LEU A 1148 2.08 -29.50 8.37
C LEU A 1148 3.59 -29.32 8.62
N ASP A 1149 4.34 -30.41 8.54
CA ASP A 1149 5.79 -30.45 8.65
C ASP A 1149 6.42 -31.48 7.69
N GLY A 1150 7.76 -31.45 7.60
CA GLY A 1150 8.57 -32.46 6.91
C GLY A 1150 8.05 -32.85 5.52
N SER A 1151 7.67 -34.11 5.36
CA SER A 1151 7.20 -34.66 4.07
C SER A 1151 5.90 -34.02 3.56
N SER A 1152 5.06 -33.46 4.44
CA SER A 1152 3.82 -32.81 4.01
C SER A 1152 4.09 -31.46 3.33
N VAL A 1153 5.09 -30.72 3.80
CA VAL A 1153 5.57 -29.49 3.14
C VAL A 1153 6.08 -29.81 1.73
N GLN A 1154 6.81 -30.92 1.58
CA GLN A 1154 7.27 -31.39 0.26
C GLN A 1154 6.12 -31.79 -0.67
N ALA A 1155 5.04 -32.37 -0.13
CA ALA A 1155 3.86 -32.68 -0.93
C ALA A 1155 3.18 -31.41 -1.47
N TRP A 1156 3.06 -30.36 -0.63
CA TRP A 1156 2.57 -29.05 -1.06
C TRP A 1156 3.47 -28.39 -2.10
N ARG A 1157 4.79 -28.43 -1.88
CA ARG A 1157 5.78 -27.95 -2.84
C ARG A 1157 5.59 -28.61 -4.21
N LYS A 1158 5.52 -29.95 -4.24
CA LYS A 1158 5.29 -30.70 -5.48
C LYS A 1158 3.94 -30.36 -6.13
N ALA A 1159 2.92 -30.05 -5.34
CA ALA A 1159 1.61 -29.71 -5.89
C ALA A 1159 1.57 -28.33 -6.54
N TRP A 1160 2.26 -27.34 -5.96
CA TRP A 1160 2.23 -25.96 -6.47
C TRP A 1160 3.31 -25.67 -7.51
N LEU A 1161 4.49 -26.26 -7.38
CA LEU A 1161 5.60 -26.02 -8.30
C LEU A 1161 5.54 -26.96 -9.51
N PRO A 1162 6.09 -26.56 -10.67
CA PRO A 1162 6.32 -27.47 -11.80
C PRO A 1162 7.21 -28.65 -11.36
N ASP A 1163 7.08 -29.79 -12.05
CA ASP A 1163 7.77 -31.05 -11.72
C ASP A 1163 9.28 -31.03 -12.01
#